data_AF-A0A8X7E4N0-F1
#
_entry.id   AF-A0A8X7E4N0-F1
#
_cell.length_a   1.000
_cell.length_b   1.000
_cell.length_c   1.000
_cell.angle_alpha   90.00
_cell.angle_beta   90.00
_cell.angle_gamma   90.00
#
_symmetry.space_group_name_H-M   'P 1'
#
loop_
_entity.id
_entity.type
_entity.pdbx_description
1 polymer ?
#
loop_
_entity_poly.entity_id
_entity_poly.type
_entity_poly.pdbx_seq_one_letter_code
_entity_poly.pdbx_strand_id
1 'polypeptide(L)'
;MKVKLRLIGASYLREQPDVVVELFGRDPEGVSYTVLYRGFKPYFYIVEPTEELLEELRRAYPQDIVEFVPRDLWHNGRVRRCVKVVMHAPWRVPELRRFAQERGFEVLAADIPFHLRFIYDLDLGAAVEVEGEDVTEREGRRFTTDRVILAREIRPAEAFYPPLRIMSVDIETSVDGRRLYTIGIAYYDKGHITTESITGSETLMIHKFVEAVRRFDPDIITGYNIDGFDLPFLRDLASALRIDFGIGRDGSRPQRIMEMYWKLHGRAVIDVWWVVKGEIRPKRETLDYVAELLLGERKIELDRSQMDRLWEEDRERVIRYNLKDAELALKILLKLGFIKKIMDLAEVARLPFADAAPRRASTLIDSILIRRADREDIGIPMMRSEERGSRIEGAYVHEAVPGLHRKVLVMDFKSMYPSIIIKYNVCFTTLSEDGEIVSPIGVRFMSPSRRRGLVPRILEELMAKRDEIKRRMRETSDEAERVYLDGLQNAIKILMNSFYGVFASSFYRFTNQQIGASITAWGRETIKEVIRRLESMGHRVVYGDSAEGSRIVIVQDPSGAVKVLPICELFDELAQRYRVMQSGEKEVVVPKEEWYVLSSDGRGGSVWSLIRSVLRHSYDGKMFRVVHSLGGTEVTEDHGLILEDGRVVDPRSAVGERPLVARSAPPPSRPSPPPPGLDGEGVQALVRLAALYLSNGTLSVARSREALCVRHGDGEKVCRWARVLDPRARLKPGPGGSLRILSKRIVSLMVESFGRGRGKVVPEWMASLEDDLLDEFWNTVMEQGAPEIRVRDQRSLATLSYIAARRGIPFTIARYDLYYTLNPGKRPRGGLDVRVAHPSCCVYDLETEAGNFLDGEGLMALHNTDSVFFIPKDAERMTLEELVELGNDLSRRLSEELGIVLEFEMVIDPLFTHGAKKRYVGMVVWPEREMLVRGYETRRTDSFDLQTEALSEVFRRLLEGDIDGAVAYAREVVQKVRRGEVPVDKLVISRSVRDFSEYKNPDSLPFVQAAKKMMKRGFPFRPGSKVSWVVTNDRKQPQEVEPYIPGVEFKAKPDYAYYARRLAHTLARVTEVFGVDESSLLRGTFQARLFEGESRGKVVKEKKEKVVGRTRKLEDFF
;
A
#
# COMPACT_ATOMS: atom_id res chain seq x y z
N MET A 1 -17.60 47.52 7.94
CA MET A 1 -16.94 47.00 6.72
C MET A 1 -17.57 45.67 6.37
N LYS A 2 -17.66 45.35 5.07
CA LYS A 2 -18.11 44.05 4.57
C LYS A 2 -17.12 43.59 3.49
N VAL A 3 -16.61 42.36 3.59
CA VAL A 3 -15.57 41.84 2.68
C VAL A 3 -15.74 40.33 2.43
N LYS A 4 -15.41 39.88 1.22
CA LYS A 4 -15.39 38.46 0.83
C LYS A 4 -13.94 37.97 0.83
N LEU A 5 -13.64 36.92 1.57
CA LEU A 5 -12.28 36.41 1.79
C LEU A 5 -12.15 34.94 1.42
N ARG A 6 -11.05 34.58 0.76
CA ARG A 6 -10.56 33.20 0.65
C ARG A 6 -9.67 32.89 1.86
N LEU A 7 -9.99 31.84 2.61
CA LEU A 7 -9.28 31.48 3.83
C LEU A 7 -7.97 30.73 3.53
N ILE A 8 -6.85 31.30 4.00
CA ILE A 8 -5.53 30.68 3.97
C ILE A 8 -5.34 29.77 5.18
N GLY A 9 -5.75 30.20 6.36
CA GLY A 9 -5.62 29.43 7.60
C GLY A 9 -6.43 30.02 8.74
N ALA A 10 -6.52 29.27 9.84
CA ALA A 10 -7.16 29.72 11.07
C ALA A 10 -6.36 29.31 12.32
N SER A 11 -6.44 30.12 13.36
CA SER A 11 -5.87 29.87 14.69
C SER A 11 -6.74 30.52 15.77
N TYR A 12 -6.20 30.63 16.98
CA TYR A 12 -6.88 31.29 18.08
C TYR A 12 -5.87 31.80 19.11
N LEU A 13 -6.27 32.84 19.84
CA LEU A 13 -5.48 33.55 20.84
C LEU A 13 -6.13 33.46 22.21
N ARG A 14 -5.30 33.39 23.24
CA ARG A 14 -5.73 33.49 24.64
C ARG A 14 -5.95 34.96 25.01
N GLU A 15 -7.17 35.33 25.35
CA GLU A 15 -7.58 36.67 25.81
C GLU A 15 -8.39 36.51 27.10
N GLN A 16 -7.69 36.27 28.22
CA GLN A 16 -8.28 35.76 29.46
C GLN A 16 -9.44 36.62 29.98
N PRO A 17 -10.56 36.02 30.42
CA PRO A 17 -10.81 34.58 30.60
C PRO A 17 -11.14 33.82 29.30
N ASP A 18 -11.28 34.52 28.18
CA ASP A 18 -11.85 34.01 26.93
C ASP A 18 -10.80 33.72 25.84
N VAL A 19 -11.30 33.48 24.63
CA VAL A 19 -10.53 33.10 23.45
C VAL A 19 -11.02 33.87 22.24
N VAL A 20 -10.09 34.34 21.41
CA VAL A 20 -10.37 34.98 20.12
C VAL A 20 -10.04 33.98 19.02
N VAL A 21 -10.95 33.73 18.08
CA VAL A 21 -10.64 32.97 16.87
C VAL A 21 -10.06 33.92 15.83
N GLU A 22 -9.00 33.48 15.16
CA GLU A 22 -8.34 34.21 14.07
C GLU A 22 -8.59 33.47 12.75
N LEU A 23 -9.11 34.16 11.74
CA LEU A 23 -9.08 33.69 10.36
C LEU A 23 -8.13 34.59 9.56
N PHE A 24 -7.33 34.00 8.67
CA PHE A 24 -6.46 34.74 7.76
C PHE A 24 -6.85 34.45 6.33
N GLY A 25 -6.98 35.49 5.52
CA GLY A 25 -7.45 35.36 4.14
C GLY A 25 -7.02 36.52 3.23
N ARG A 26 -7.35 36.39 1.94
CA ARG A 26 -7.29 37.49 0.97
C ARG A 26 -8.63 37.72 0.29
N ASP A 27 -8.91 38.96 -0.08
CA ASP A 27 -10.02 39.31 -0.98
C ASP A 27 -9.65 39.06 -2.46
N PRO A 28 -10.58 39.22 -3.43
CA PRO A 28 -10.30 39.04 -4.85
C PRO A 28 -9.22 39.97 -5.40
N GLU A 29 -9.04 41.15 -4.81
CA GLU A 29 -8.05 42.17 -5.17
C GLU A 29 -6.63 41.82 -4.65
N GLY A 30 -6.55 40.89 -3.71
CA GLY A 30 -5.32 40.38 -3.12
C GLY A 30 -4.87 41.11 -1.85
N VAL A 31 -5.72 41.91 -1.21
CA VAL A 31 -5.46 42.53 0.11
C VAL A 31 -5.55 41.44 1.19
N SER A 32 -4.60 41.39 2.12
CA SER A 32 -4.61 40.40 3.22
C SER A 32 -5.35 40.89 4.45
N TYR A 33 -6.11 39.98 5.07
CA TYR A 33 -6.94 40.26 6.24
C TYR A 33 -6.64 39.26 7.35
N THR A 34 -6.53 39.80 8.57
CA THR A 34 -6.78 39.05 9.79
C THR A 34 -8.21 39.36 10.25
N VAL A 35 -8.99 38.33 10.56
CA VAL A 35 -10.36 38.45 11.07
C VAL A 35 -10.39 37.90 12.48
N LEU A 36 -10.74 38.75 13.44
CA LEU A 36 -10.87 38.41 14.84
C LEU A 36 -12.35 38.17 15.16
N TYR A 37 -12.67 37.00 15.71
CA TYR A 37 -14.02 36.68 16.17
C TYR A 37 -14.00 36.36 17.67
N ARG A 38 -14.88 37.01 18.44
CA ARG A 38 -15.03 36.86 19.89
C ARG A 38 -16.36 36.17 20.22
N GLY A 39 -16.39 35.43 21.34
CA GLY A 39 -17.63 34.85 21.88
C GLY A 39 -17.90 33.39 21.50
N PHE A 40 -17.16 32.79 20.58
CA PHE A 40 -17.25 31.34 20.34
C PHE A 40 -16.63 30.56 21.51
N LYS A 41 -17.36 29.57 22.04
CA LYS A 41 -16.97 28.81 23.24
C LYS A 41 -16.66 27.34 22.89
N PRO A 42 -15.53 26.78 23.33
CA PRO A 42 -15.25 25.35 23.19
C PRO A 42 -16.25 24.50 23.98
N TYR A 43 -16.49 23.28 23.51
CA TYR A 43 -17.32 22.31 24.20
C TYR A 43 -16.97 20.87 23.82
N PHE A 44 -17.49 19.94 24.60
CA PHE A 44 -17.61 18.52 24.27
C PHE A 44 -18.92 17.97 24.86
N TYR A 45 -19.25 16.71 24.59
CA TYR A 45 -20.42 16.07 25.21
C TYR A 45 -20.00 14.92 26.13
N ILE A 46 -20.74 14.71 27.21
CA ILE A 46 -20.69 13.51 28.04
C ILE A 46 -21.98 12.71 27.79
N VAL A 47 -21.86 11.40 27.57
CA VAL A 47 -23.00 10.49 27.34
C VAL A 47 -23.54 10.00 28.67
N GLU A 48 -24.86 10.10 28.85
CA GLU A 48 -25.61 9.59 30.02
C GLU A 48 -24.98 9.93 31.40
N PRO A 49 -24.55 11.19 31.66
CA PRO A 49 -23.89 11.56 32.92
C PRO A 49 -24.82 11.51 34.13
N THR A 50 -24.27 11.24 35.31
CA THR A 50 -24.95 11.44 36.60
C THR A 50 -24.91 12.92 37.00
N GLU A 51 -25.91 13.38 37.75
CA GLU A 51 -25.89 14.75 38.32
C GLU A 51 -24.69 14.96 39.26
N GLU A 52 -24.29 13.92 40.02
CA GLU A 52 -23.08 13.90 40.86
C GLU A 52 -21.80 14.21 40.07
N LEU A 53 -21.62 13.62 38.87
CA LEU A 53 -20.48 13.95 37.99
C LEU A 53 -20.46 15.43 37.59
N LEU A 54 -21.63 16.00 37.28
CA LEU A 54 -21.76 17.39 36.85
C LEU A 54 -21.50 18.36 38.00
N GLU A 55 -21.94 18.03 39.21
CA GLU A 55 -21.61 18.77 40.43
C GLU A 55 -20.12 18.69 40.77
N GLU A 56 -19.50 17.51 40.66
CA GLU A 56 -18.06 17.34 40.85
C GLU A 56 -17.25 18.15 39.83
N LEU A 57 -17.60 18.08 38.54
CA LEU A 57 -16.96 18.88 37.49
C LEU A 57 -17.07 20.39 37.78
N ARG A 58 -18.26 20.87 38.15
CA ARG A 58 -18.49 22.27 38.50
C ARG A 58 -17.71 22.71 39.75
N ARG A 59 -17.54 21.82 40.74
CA ARG A 59 -16.77 22.09 41.96
C ARG A 59 -15.25 22.07 41.72
N ALA A 60 -14.77 21.17 40.86
CA ALA A 60 -13.36 21.05 40.52
C ALA A 60 -12.87 22.16 39.56
N TYR A 61 -13.74 22.58 38.64
CA TYR A 61 -13.40 23.52 37.55
C TYR A 61 -14.36 24.73 37.45
N PRO A 62 -14.65 25.46 38.54
CA PRO A 62 -15.68 26.50 38.58
C PRO A 62 -15.37 27.73 37.71
N GLN A 63 -14.12 27.90 37.28
CA GLN A 63 -13.68 29.01 36.42
C GLN A 63 -13.52 28.58 34.94
N ASP A 64 -13.58 27.27 34.63
CA ASP A 64 -13.41 26.75 33.27
C ASP A 64 -14.74 26.47 32.58
N ILE A 65 -15.80 26.15 33.34
CA ILE A 65 -17.11 25.73 32.85
C ILE A 65 -18.06 26.92 32.78
N VAL A 66 -18.66 27.14 31.61
CA VAL A 66 -19.69 28.16 31.37
C VAL A 66 -21.05 27.60 31.78
N GLU A 67 -21.45 26.47 31.18
CA GLU A 67 -22.76 25.87 31.37
C GLU A 67 -22.77 24.37 31.01
N PHE A 68 -23.84 23.69 31.45
CA PHE A 68 -24.18 22.33 31.07
C PHE A 68 -25.51 22.35 30.33
N VAL A 69 -25.53 21.89 29.08
CA VAL A 69 -26.73 21.94 28.24
C VAL A 69 -27.17 20.52 27.85
N PRO A 70 -28.33 20.03 28.34
CA PRO A 70 -28.87 18.73 27.93
C PRO A 70 -29.13 18.66 26.41
N ARG A 71 -28.77 17.53 25.79
CA ARG A 71 -28.99 17.24 24.37
C ARG A 71 -29.27 15.76 24.18
N ASP A 72 -30.22 15.43 23.33
CA ASP A 72 -30.48 14.05 22.93
C ASP A 72 -29.77 13.79 21.60
N LEU A 73 -28.81 12.86 21.58
CA LEU A 73 -27.97 12.58 20.41
C LEU A 73 -28.15 11.13 19.94
N TRP A 74 -28.24 10.92 18.63
CA TRP A 74 -28.17 9.59 18.03
C TRP A 74 -26.74 9.04 18.12
N HIS A 75 -26.53 8.04 18.96
CA HIS A 75 -25.22 7.43 19.21
C HIS A 75 -25.36 5.92 19.51
N ASN A 76 -24.51 5.12 18.87
CA ASN A 76 -24.55 3.65 18.92
C ASN A 76 -25.96 3.06 18.67
N GLY A 77 -26.58 3.46 17.55
CA GLY A 77 -27.84 2.88 17.03
C GLY A 77 -29.14 3.36 17.68
N ARG A 78 -29.08 4.25 18.68
CA ARG A 78 -30.27 4.81 19.34
C ARG A 78 -30.05 6.24 19.82
N VAL A 79 -31.12 6.92 20.21
CA VAL A 79 -31.03 8.24 20.88
C VAL A 79 -30.51 8.04 22.30
N ARG A 80 -29.61 8.93 22.73
CA ARG A 80 -28.92 8.94 24.03
C ARG A 80 -29.06 10.32 24.68
N ARG A 81 -29.39 10.37 25.97
CA ARG A 81 -29.34 11.62 26.74
C ARG A 81 -27.89 11.97 27.01
N CYS A 82 -27.45 13.11 26.49
CA CYS A 82 -26.10 13.64 26.62
C CYS A 82 -26.13 15.02 27.29
N VAL A 83 -24.98 15.49 27.78
CA VAL A 83 -24.80 16.87 28.27
C VAL A 83 -23.63 17.50 27.53
N LYS A 84 -23.90 18.63 26.87
CA LYS A 84 -22.89 19.52 26.29
C LYS A 84 -22.24 20.31 27.42
N VAL A 85 -20.94 20.11 27.64
CA VAL A 85 -20.13 20.86 28.58
C VAL A 85 -19.53 22.04 27.84
N VAL A 86 -20.03 23.25 28.09
CA VAL A 86 -19.54 24.48 27.46
C VAL A 86 -18.46 25.10 28.36
N MET A 87 -17.35 25.53 27.78
CA MET A 87 -16.15 25.94 28.50
C MET A 87 -15.64 27.31 28.05
N HIS A 88 -14.87 28.00 28.90
CA HIS A 88 -14.21 29.25 28.54
C HIS A 88 -12.99 29.04 27.62
N ALA A 89 -12.25 27.94 27.84
CA ALA A 89 -10.87 27.80 27.36
C ALA A 89 -10.58 26.47 26.65
N PRO A 90 -10.14 26.46 25.36
CA PRO A 90 -9.96 25.22 24.61
C PRO A 90 -8.81 24.35 25.12
N TRP A 91 -7.77 24.96 25.71
CA TRP A 91 -6.63 24.23 26.30
C TRP A 91 -7.01 23.45 27.58
N ARG A 92 -8.21 23.64 28.14
CA ARG A 92 -8.71 22.92 29.32
C ARG A 92 -9.52 21.67 28.95
N VAL A 93 -10.01 21.57 27.70
CA VAL A 93 -10.78 20.40 27.20
C VAL A 93 -10.06 19.06 27.45
N PRO A 94 -8.73 18.91 27.24
CA PRO A 94 -8.03 17.65 27.51
C PRO A 94 -8.03 17.22 28.98
N GLU A 95 -8.21 18.16 29.91
CA GLU A 95 -8.23 17.91 31.35
C GLU A 95 -9.64 17.53 31.82
N LEU A 96 -10.64 18.33 31.46
CA LEU A 96 -12.04 18.06 31.83
C LEU A 96 -12.59 16.79 31.17
N ARG A 97 -12.17 16.47 29.92
CA ARG A 97 -12.58 15.19 29.30
C ARG A 97 -11.98 13.99 30.03
N ARG A 98 -10.71 14.07 30.48
CA ARG A 98 -10.07 13.00 31.28
C ARG A 98 -10.79 12.80 32.60
N PHE A 99 -11.16 13.88 33.29
CA PHE A 99 -11.91 13.81 34.55
C PHE A 99 -13.20 12.99 34.44
N ALA A 100 -13.94 13.12 33.33
CA ALA A 100 -15.13 12.33 33.04
C ALA A 100 -14.80 10.88 32.62
N GLN A 101 -13.79 10.69 31.77
CA GLN A 101 -13.34 9.36 31.32
C GLN A 101 -12.80 8.48 32.47
N GLU A 102 -12.05 9.07 33.41
CA GLU A 102 -11.53 8.42 34.62
C GLU A 102 -12.64 7.97 35.58
N ARG A 103 -13.85 8.53 35.44
CA ARG A 103 -15.08 8.13 36.14
C ARG A 103 -15.96 7.17 35.34
N GLY A 104 -15.47 6.69 34.19
CA GLY A 104 -16.15 5.69 33.35
C GLY A 104 -17.18 6.26 32.35
N PHE A 105 -17.28 7.57 32.19
CA PHE A 105 -18.23 8.18 31.26
C PHE A 105 -17.67 8.31 29.84
N GLU A 106 -18.46 7.95 28.83
CA GLU A 106 -18.12 8.15 27.43
C GLU A 106 -18.20 9.66 27.08
N VAL A 107 -17.22 10.14 26.30
CA VAL A 107 -17.13 11.53 25.86
C VAL A 107 -17.07 11.62 24.33
N LEU A 108 -17.78 12.60 23.78
CA LEU A 108 -17.93 12.83 22.34
C LEU A 108 -17.40 14.21 21.95
N ALA A 109 -16.89 14.33 20.73
CA ALA A 109 -16.35 15.56 20.10
C ALA A 109 -15.17 16.24 20.84
N ALA A 110 -14.62 15.64 21.91
CA ALA A 110 -13.64 16.26 22.80
C ALA A 110 -12.20 16.36 22.25
N ASP A 111 -11.96 15.97 21.00
CA ASP A 111 -10.65 15.94 20.33
C ASP A 111 -10.56 16.83 19.08
N ILE A 112 -11.65 17.52 18.72
CA ILE A 112 -11.70 18.37 17.53
C ILE A 112 -10.93 19.68 17.80
N PRO A 113 -9.94 20.05 16.96
CA PRO A 113 -9.21 21.30 17.12
C PRO A 113 -10.13 22.51 17.13
N PHE A 114 -9.93 23.43 18.07
CA PHE A 114 -10.87 24.54 18.33
C PHE A 114 -11.14 25.43 17.10
N HIS A 115 -10.12 25.69 16.28
CA HIS A 115 -10.29 26.45 15.03
C HIS A 115 -11.14 25.69 14.01
N LEU A 116 -11.00 24.36 13.92
CA LEU A 116 -11.86 23.53 13.08
C LEU A 116 -13.29 23.46 13.62
N ARG A 117 -13.47 23.30 14.93
CA ARG A 117 -14.79 23.34 15.60
C ARG A 117 -15.54 24.64 15.30
N PHE A 118 -14.86 25.79 15.33
CA PHE A 118 -15.44 27.07 14.90
C PHE A 118 -15.92 27.06 13.44
N ILE A 119 -15.07 26.59 12.52
CA ILE A 119 -15.36 26.53 11.09
C ILE A 119 -16.52 25.55 10.82
N TYR A 120 -16.63 24.44 11.58
CA TYR A 120 -17.68 23.45 11.44
C TYR A 120 -19.04 23.99 11.90
N ASP A 121 -19.11 24.57 13.10
CA ASP A 121 -20.37 25.03 13.72
C ASP A 121 -21.03 26.18 12.97
N LEU A 122 -20.24 27.15 12.50
CA LEU A 122 -20.72 28.27 11.67
C LEU A 122 -20.88 27.91 10.19
N ASP A 123 -20.71 26.63 9.85
CA ASP A 123 -20.69 26.10 8.49
C ASP A 123 -19.82 26.87 7.48
N LEU A 124 -18.64 27.33 7.90
CA LEU A 124 -17.74 28.11 7.04
C LEU A 124 -17.11 27.24 5.95
N GLY A 125 -17.04 27.79 4.74
CA GLY A 125 -16.36 27.19 3.59
C GLY A 125 -14.89 27.60 3.49
N ALA A 126 -14.25 27.25 2.37
CA ALA A 126 -12.92 27.76 2.04
C ALA A 126 -12.91 29.27 1.71
N ALA A 127 -14.09 29.85 1.45
CA ALA A 127 -14.31 31.29 1.38
C ALA A 127 -15.46 31.70 2.31
N VAL A 128 -15.38 32.92 2.81
CA VAL A 128 -16.33 33.52 3.76
C VAL A 128 -16.64 34.97 3.39
N GLU A 129 -17.80 35.43 3.80
CA GLU A 129 -18.19 36.83 3.82
C GLU A 129 -18.16 37.30 5.27
N VAL A 130 -17.46 38.40 5.55
CA VAL A 130 -17.23 38.95 6.89
C VAL A 130 -17.82 40.34 6.97
N GLU A 131 -18.62 40.58 8.01
CA GLU A 131 -19.08 41.92 8.37
C GLU A 131 -18.54 42.31 9.76
N GLY A 132 -17.90 43.48 9.87
CA GLY A 132 -17.22 43.88 11.10
C GLY A 132 -16.72 45.32 11.14
N GLU A 133 -16.08 45.67 12.25
CA GLU A 133 -15.33 46.91 12.45
C GLU A 133 -13.90 46.74 11.89
N ASP A 134 -13.41 47.69 11.09
CA ASP A 134 -11.98 47.74 10.75
C ASP A 134 -11.23 48.28 11.97
N VAL A 135 -10.40 47.44 12.57
CA VAL A 135 -9.60 47.73 13.78
C VAL A 135 -8.11 47.78 13.47
N THR A 136 -7.73 47.96 12.19
CA THR A 136 -6.33 47.95 11.73
C THR A 136 -5.45 48.95 12.47
N GLU A 137 -5.94 50.15 12.79
CA GLU A 137 -5.18 51.15 13.55
C GLU A 137 -4.88 50.71 15.01
N ARG A 138 -5.78 49.93 15.60
CA ARG A 138 -5.70 49.47 17.00
C ARG A 138 -4.91 48.17 17.14
N GLU A 139 -5.23 47.18 16.31
CA GLU A 139 -4.72 45.80 16.42
C GLU A 139 -3.63 45.49 15.37
N GLY A 140 -3.53 46.27 14.28
CA GLY A 140 -2.70 45.97 13.11
C GLY A 140 -1.21 45.80 13.42
N ARG A 141 -0.68 46.46 14.45
CA ARG A 141 0.73 46.28 14.88
C ARG A 141 1.08 44.85 15.31
N ARG A 142 0.08 44.06 15.72
CA ARG A 142 0.23 42.65 16.07
C ARG A 142 0.39 41.75 14.85
N PHE A 143 -0.18 42.17 13.71
CA PHE A 143 -0.34 41.34 12.53
C PHE A 143 0.56 41.81 11.37
N THR A 144 0.82 40.94 10.40
CA THR A 144 1.50 41.32 9.13
C THR A 144 0.52 41.54 7.98
N THR A 145 -0.79 41.43 8.22
CA THR A 145 -1.82 41.60 7.19
C THR A 145 -2.16 43.06 6.95
N ASP A 146 -2.53 43.40 5.71
CA ASP A 146 -2.90 44.76 5.31
C ASP A 146 -4.07 45.33 6.11
N ARG A 147 -5.00 44.47 6.57
CA ARG A 147 -6.20 44.82 7.35
C ARG A 147 -6.43 43.88 8.53
N VAL A 148 -7.07 44.40 9.58
CA VAL A 148 -7.58 43.62 10.72
C VAL A 148 -9.05 43.98 10.96
N ILE A 149 -9.94 43.00 10.91
CA ILE A 149 -11.38 43.19 11.11
C ILE A 149 -11.82 42.49 12.40
N LEU A 150 -12.49 43.21 13.29
CA LEU A 150 -13.26 42.60 14.37
C LEU A 150 -14.65 42.22 13.83
N ALA A 151 -14.83 40.93 13.56
CA ALA A 151 -16.06 40.41 12.97
C ALA A 151 -17.23 40.49 13.97
N ARG A 152 -18.35 41.04 13.49
CA ARG A 152 -19.67 40.89 14.12
C ARG A 152 -20.37 39.65 13.58
N GLU A 153 -20.19 39.37 12.29
CA GLU A 153 -20.78 38.24 11.60
C GLU A 153 -19.83 37.67 10.56
N ILE A 154 -19.85 36.34 10.40
CA ILE A 154 -19.13 35.61 9.36
C ILE A 154 -20.09 34.58 8.75
N ARG A 155 -20.20 34.56 7.42
CA ARG A 155 -21.05 33.65 6.65
C ARG A 155 -20.20 32.88 5.63
N PRO A 156 -20.58 31.66 5.20
CA PRO A 156 -19.95 31.03 4.03
C PRO A 156 -20.17 31.87 2.77
N ALA A 157 -19.18 31.90 1.88
CA ALA A 157 -19.29 32.54 0.57
C ALA A 157 -18.81 31.61 -0.54
N GLU A 158 -19.22 31.88 -1.77
CA GLU A 158 -18.71 31.17 -2.95
C GLU A 158 -17.19 31.35 -3.06
N ALA A 159 -16.50 30.28 -3.40
CA ALA A 159 -15.06 30.27 -3.55
C ALA A 159 -14.57 31.09 -4.76
N PHE A 160 -13.27 31.41 -4.73
CA PHE A 160 -12.54 32.09 -5.80
C PHE A 160 -11.04 31.84 -5.63
N TYR A 161 -10.25 32.15 -6.65
CA TYR A 161 -8.79 32.14 -6.58
C TYR A 161 -8.27 33.57 -6.30
N PRO A 162 -7.83 33.90 -5.06
CA PRO A 162 -7.21 35.19 -4.78
C PRO A 162 -5.80 35.29 -5.40
N PRO A 163 -5.28 36.50 -5.66
CA PRO A 163 -3.87 36.73 -5.89
C PRO A 163 -3.05 36.37 -4.63
N LEU A 164 -2.44 35.19 -4.60
CA LEU A 164 -1.60 34.73 -3.49
C LEU A 164 -0.17 35.22 -3.61
N ARG A 165 0.42 35.63 -2.48
CA ARG A 165 1.87 35.87 -2.36
C ARG A 165 2.59 34.60 -1.93
N ILE A 166 3.62 34.23 -2.68
CA ILE A 166 4.43 33.03 -2.41
C ILE A 166 5.89 33.46 -2.23
N MET A 167 6.54 32.99 -1.18
CA MET A 167 7.95 33.26 -0.87
C MET A 167 8.73 31.95 -0.87
N SER A 168 9.59 31.76 -1.86
CA SER A 168 10.50 30.63 -1.97
C SER A 168 11.83 30.98 -1.31
N VAL A 169 12.37 30.07 -0.52
CA VAL A 169 13.57 30.26 0.31
C VAL A 169 14.56 29.12 0.04
N ASP A 170 15.84 29.47 -0.05
CA ASP A 170 16.99 28.56 -0.12
C ASP A 170 18.14 29.16 0.70
N ILE A 171 18.93 28.34 1.40
CA ILE A 171 20.12 28.80 2.16
C ILE A 171 21.40 28.13 1.69
N GLU A 172 22.52 28.86 1.77
CA GLU A 172 23.86 28.27 1.64
C GLU A 172 24.67 28.45 2.93
N THR A 173 25.40 27.40 3.29
CA THR A 173 26.14 27.27 4.55
C THR A 173 27.60 26.89 4.30
N SER A 174 28.42 26.91 5.35
CA SER A 174 29.74 26.27 5.33
C SER A 174 29.64 24.77 5.00
N VAL A 175 30.75 24.19 4.53
CA VAL A 175 30.85 22.76 4.16
C VAL A 175 30.54 21.83 5.36
N ASP A 176 30.85 22.27 6.59
CA ASP A 176 30.50 21.54 7.82
C ASP A 176 29.05 21.74 8.28
N GLY A 177 28.26 22.56 7.57
CA GLY A 177 26.86 22.84 7.86
C GLY A 177 26.61 23.63 9.14
N ARG A 178 27.61 24.38 9.66
CA ARG A 178 27.48 25.11 10.92
C ARG A 178 27.27 26.61 10.79
N ARG A 179 27.78 27.23 9.73
CA ARG A 179 27.77 28.68 9.53
C ARG A 179 26.88 29.04 8.35
N LEU A 180 25.99 30.00 8.52
CA LEU A 180 25.20 30.57 7.42
C LEU A 180 26.05 31.56 6.61
N TYR A 181 25.96 31.48 5.28
CA TYR A 181 26.60 32.43 4.37
C TYR A 181 25.60 33.40 3.72
N THR A 182 24.53 32.87 3.13
CA THR A 182 23.50 33.66 2.43
C THR A 182 22.13 32.99 2.54
N ILE A 183 21.08 33.81 2.53
CA ILE A 183 19.70 33.37 2.32
C ILE A 183 19.22 33.97 1.00
N GLY A 184 18.74 33.11 0.12
CA GLY A 184 18.22 33.45 -1.20
C GLY A 184 16.71 33.36 -1.18
N ILE A 185 16.05 34.41 -1.67
CA ILE A 185 14.60 34.50 -1.67
C ILE A 185 14.12 34.79 -3.08
N ALA A 186 13.08 34.07 -3.52
CA ALA A 186 12.30 34.40 -4.69
C ALA A 186 10.83 34.65 -4.28
N TYR A 187 10.31 35.80 -4.66
CA TYR A 187 8.95 36.24 -4.39
C TYR A 187 8.09 36.09 -5.64
N TYR A 188 6.87 35.58 -5.47
CA TYR A 188 5.81 35.65 -6.48
C TYR A 188 4.67 36.52 -5.97
N ASP A 189 4.37 37.60 -6.69
CA ASP A 189 3.18 38.43 -6.48
C ASP A 189 2.62 38.89 -7.83
N LYS A 190 1.29 38.89 -7.98
CA LYS A 190 0.55 39.29 -9.20
C LYS A 190 1.21 38.85 -10.53
N GLY A 191 1.61 37.58 -10.61
CA GLY A 191 2.19 36.97 -11.81
C GLY A 191 3.69 37.24 -12.04
N HIS A 192 4.32 38.10 -11.25
CA HIS A 192 5.73 38.47 -11.39
C HIS A 192 6.61 37.71 -10.41
N ILE A 193 7.83 37.36 -10.83
CA ILE A 193 8.87 36.81 -9.95
C ILE A 193 9.97 37.85 -9.76
N THR A 194 10.34 38.12 -8.50
CA THR A 194 11.48 38.96 -8.13
C THR A 194 12.35 38.23 -7.11
N THR A 195 13.64 38.56 -7.01
CA THR A 195 14.57 37.89 -6.11
C THR A 195 15.32 38.86 -5.20
N GLU A 196 15.70 38.40 -4.00
CA GLU A 196 16.44 39.16 -2.99
C GLU A 196 17.42 38.23 -2.26
N SER A 197 18.66 38.67 -2.07
CA SER A 197 19.64 37.96 -1.26
C SER A 197 19.87 38.69 0.06
N ILE A 198 19.94 37.93 1.15
CA ILE A 198 20.23 38.42 2.49
C ILE A 198 21.60 37.90 2.89
N THR A 199 22.53 38.82 3.13
CA THR A 199 23.90 38.51 3.56
C THR A 199 24.33 39.42 4.71
N GLY A 200 25.30 38.96 5.53
CA GLY A 200 25.81 39.71 6.67
C GLY A 200 26.41 38.81 7.75
N SER A 201 26.36 39.25 9.01
CA SER A 201 26.49 38.34 10.16
C SER A 201 25.23 37.49 10.30
N GLU A 202 25.35 36.33 10.94
CA GLU A 202 24.21 35.40 11.13
C GLU A 202 23.05 36.06 11.87
N THR A 203 23.34 36.86 12.90
CA THR A 203 22.38 37.71 13.60
C THR A 203 21.64 38.64 12.64
N LEU A 204 22.36 39.35 11.76
CA LEU A 204 21.75 40.26 10.79
C LEU A 204 20.93 39.50 9.74
N MET A 205 21.37 38.33 9.30
CA MET A 205 20.65 37.51 8.32
C MET A 205 19.35 36.96 8.89
N ILE A 206 19.33 36.44 10.12
CA ILE A 206 18.09 35.99 10.78
C ILE A 206 17.12 37.16 10.99
N HIS A 207 17.60 38.32 11.47
CA HIS A 207 16.72 39.49 11.62
C HIS A 207 16.13 39.96 10.29
N LYS A 208 16.96 40.11 9.25
CA LYS A 208 16.50 40.49 7.90
C LYS A 208 15.57 39.45 7.29
N PHE A 209 15.75 38.16 7.57
CA PHE A 209 14.84 37.13 7.09
C PHE A 209 13.45 37.24 7.73
N VAL A 210 13.38 37.43 9.06
CA VAL A 210 12.12 37.68 9.76
C VAL A 210 11.47 38.97 9.25
N GLU A 211 12.26 40.03 9.05
CA GLU A 211 11.80 41.30 8.45
C GLU A 211 11.24 41.08 7.04
N ALA A 212 11.94 40.34 6.17
CA ALA A 212 11.51 40.04 4.80
C ALA A 212 10.18 39.29 4.75
N VAL A 213 10.00 38.26 5.59
CA VAL A 213 8.71 37.54 5.73
C VAL A 213 7.60 38.50 6.18
N ARG A 214 7.86 39.35 7.17
CA ARG A 214 6.86 40.30 7.69
C ARG A 214 6.51 41.40 6.68
N ARG A 215 7.50 41.88 5.91
CA ARG A 215 7.37 42.95 4.90
C ARG A 215 6.62 42.47 3.66
N PHE A 216 6.88 41.25 3.20
CA PHE A 216 6.23 40.69 2.02
C PHE A 216 4.83 40.12 2.32
N ASP A 217 4.61 39.62 3.54
CA ASP A 217 3.40 38.91 3.97
C ASP A 217 3.00 37.75 3.02
N PRO A 218 3.84 36.70 2.89
CA PRO A 218 3.51 35.55 2.06
C PRO A 218 2.37 34.72 2.67
N ASP A 219 1.45 34.26 1.84
CA ASP A 219 0.46 33.25 2.22
C ASP A 219 1.09 31.85 2.26
N ILE A 220 2.09 31.62 1.41
CA ILE A 220 2.79 30.35 1.25
C ILE A 220 4.30 30.60 1.34
N ILE A 221 4.96 29.92 2.28
CA ILE A 221 6.42 29.80 2.34
C ILE A 221 6.78 28.46 1.68
N THR A 222 7.73 28.50 0.73
CA THR A 222 8.12 27.36 -0.11
C THR A 222 9.63 27.31 -0.31
N GLY A 223 10.09 26.28 -1.02
CA GLY A 223 11.48 26.06 -1.42
C GLY A 223 11.72 24.56 -1.61
N TYR A 224 12.96 24.14 -1.85
CA TYR A 224 13.26 22.76 -2.21
C TYR A 224 13.98 22.01 -1.08
N ASN A 225 13.28 21.13 -0.37
CA ASN A 225 13.71 20.50 0.89
C ASN A 225 13.74 21.45 2.12
N ILE A 226 13.03 22.59 2.05
CA ILE A 226 12.85 23.53 3.19
C ILE A 226 12.23 22.89 4.43
N ASP A 227 11.47 21.80 4.27
CA ASP A 227 10.91 21.00 5.35
C ASP A 227 12.00 20.33 6.20
N GLY A 228 13.11 19.96 5.55
CA GLY A 228 14.16 19.11 6.10
C GLY A 228 15.47 19.79 6.44
N PHE A 229 15.73 20.97 5.88
CA PHE A 229 17.00 21.67 6.07
C PHE A 229 16.81 23.13 6.43
N ASP A 230 16.26 23.95 5.53
CA ASP A 230 16.28 25.41 5.64
C ASP A 230 15.50 25.94 6.85
N LEU A 231 14.22 25.55 7.01
CA LEU A 231 13.43 26.00 8.16
C LEU A 231 13.91 25.43 9.50
N PRO A 232 14.29 24.13 9.62
CA PRO A 232 14.98 23.63 10.81
C PRO A 232 16.24 24.43 11.15
N PHE A 233 17.14 24.63 10.17
CA PHE A 233 18.41 25.31 10.37
C PHE A 233 18.22 26.77 10.81
N LEU A 234 17.38 27.55 10.12
CA LEU A 234 17.11 28.94 10.45
C LEU A 234 16.46 29.09 11.85
N ARG A 235 15.55 28.19 12.21
CA ARG A 235 14.94 28.15 13.55
C ARG A 235 15.98 27.85 14.63
N ASP A 236 16.84 26.86 14.41
CA ASP A 236 17.81 26.40 15.41
C ASP A 236 18.96 27.39 15.57
N LEU A 237 19.41 28.01 14.48
CA LEU A 237 20.34 29.14 14.49
C LEU A 237 19.74 30.36 15.20
N ALA A 238 18.48 30.72 14.92
CA ALA A 238 17.79 31.79 15.65
C ALA A 238 17.70 31.49 17.16
N SER A 239 17.41 30.24 17.54
CA SER A 239 17.38 29.80 18.94
C SER A 239 18.76 29.89 19.61
N ALA A 240 19.84 29.50 18.91
CA ALA A 240 21.21 29.60 19.41
C ALA A 240 21.64 31.07 19.61
N LEU A 241 21.25 31.95 18.66
CA LEU A 241 21.49 33.39 18.72
C LEU A 241 20.51 34.15 19.65
N ARG A 242 19.53 33.45 20.25
CA ARG A 242 18.46 34.00 21.10
C ARG A 242 17.58 35.05 20.40
N ILE A 243 17.40 34.92 19.09
CA ILE A 243 16.54 35.77 18.26
C ILE A 243 15.13 35.16 18.21
N ASP A 244 14.09 36.01 18.28
CA ASP A 244 12.72 35.53 18.14
C ASP A 244 12.37 35.21 16.67
N PHE A 245 12.17 33.93 16.37
CA PHE A 245 11.84 33.44 15.02
C PHE A 245 10.32 33.48 14.76
N GLY A 246 9.70 34.63 15.04
CA GLY A 246 8.25 34.89 14.95
C GLY A 246 7.80 35.22 13.52
N ILE A 247 7.76 34.21 12.64
CA ILE A 247 7.40 34.35 11.22
C ILE A 247 5.89 34.16 10.90
N GLY A 248 5.07 33.85 11.90
CA GLY A 248 3.60 33.77 11.77
C GLY A 248 2.97 35.13 11.49
N ARG A 249 1.74 35.16 10.96
CA ARG A 249 1.02 36.43 10.72
C ARG A 249 0.73 37.19 12.02
N ASP A 250 0.57 36.49 13.14
CA ASP A 250 0.41 36.98 14.52
C ASP A 250 1.74 37.13 15.29
N GLY A 251 2.89 36.89 14.63
CA GLY A 251 4.20 36.80 15.28
C GLY A 251 4.50 35.43 15.92
N SER A 252 3.64 34.42 15.79
CA SER A 252 3.90 33.08 16.31
C SER A 252 5.11 32.40 15.64
N ARG A 253 5.75 31.51 16.40
CA ARG A 253 6.86 30.66 15.91
C ARG A 253 6.31 29.44 15.14
N PRO A 254 7.00 28.97 14.10
CA PRO A 254 6.60 27.77 13.36
C PRO A 254 6.69 26.53 14.26
N GLN A 255 5.62 25.72 14.26
CA GLN A 255 5.51 24.52 15.09
C GLN A 255 5.57 23.26 14.23
N ARG A 256 6.32 22.24 14.68
CA ARG A 256 6.37 20.93 14.01
C ARG A 256 5.27 20.02 14.58
N ILE A 257 4.30 19.64 13.75
CA ILE A 257 3.19 18.76 14.17
C ILE A 257 3.52 17.31 13.85
N MET A 258 3.62 16.47 14.90
CA MET A 258 3.94 15.03 14.81
C MET A 258 5.16 14.72 13.93
N GLU A 259 6.17 15.59 13.93
CA GLU A 259 7.35 15.55 13.05
C GLU A 259 7.08 15.56 11.53
N MET A 260 5.81 15.57 11.09
CA MET A 260 5.40 15.38 9.70
C MET A 260 5.27 16.68 8.89
N TYR A 261 4.86 17.79 9.51
CA TYR A 261 4.65 19.06 8.79
C TYR A 261 4.76 20.28 9.72
N TRP A 262 4.89 21.45 9.11
CA TRP A 262 4.91 22.74 9.81
C TRP A 262 3.51 23.35 9.91
N LYS A 263 3.10 23.73 11.13
CA LYS A 263 1.99 24.64 11.38
C LYS A 263 2.53 26.05 11.63
N LEU A 264 1.97 27.03 10.93
CA LEU A 264 2.30 28.45 11.08
C LEU A 264 1.01 29.26 11.04
N HIS A 265 0.80 30.21 11.96
CA HIS A 265 -0.47 30.94 11.99
C HIS A 265 -0.58 31.87 10.78
N GLY A 266 -1.70 31.76 10.06
CA GLY A 266 -2.02 32.54 8.88
C GLY A 266 -1.22 32.26 7.61
N ARG A 267 -0.28 31.31 7.61
CA ARG A 267 0.52 30.93 6.43
C ARG A 267 0.56 29.41 6.25
N ALA A 268 0.68 28.95 5.01
CA ALA A 268 1.02 27.56 4.70
C ALA A 268 2.52 27.39 4.43
N VAL A 269 3.07 26.23 4.76
CA VAL A 269 4.41 25.81 4.35
C VAL A 269 4.27 24.66 3.36
N ILE A 270 4.82 24.81 2.17
CA ILE A 270 4.76 23.81 1.09
C ILE A 270 6.17 23.53 0.60
N ASP A 271 6.66 22.31 0.76
CA ASP A 271 7.96 21.92 0.24
C ASP A 271 7.82 21.37 -1.20
N VAL A 272 8.53 21.99 -2.13
CA VAL A 272 8.52 21.61 -3.55
C VAL A 272 9.03 20.19 -3.75
N TRP A 273 9.96 19.70 -2.92
CA TRP A 273 10.45 18.33 -2.99
C TRP A 273 9.34 17.31 -2.68
N TRP A 274 8.54 17.56 -1.64
CA TRP A 274 7.39 16.72 -1.31
C TRP A 274 6.29 16.80 -2.40
N VAL A 275 6.06 17.98 -2.98
CA VAL A 275 5.14 18.16 -4.12
C VAL A 275 5.60 17.34 -5.33
N VAL A 276 6.83 17.53 -5.80
CA VAL A 276 7.43 16.81 -6.93
C VAL A 276 7.36 15.29 -6.73
N LYS A 277 7.68 14.82 -5.53
CA LYS A 277 7.63 13.41 -5.18
C LYS A 277 6.21 12.83 -5.20
N GLY A 278 5.20 13.62 -4.82
CA GLY A 278 3.80 13.24 -4.89
C GLY A 278 3.24 13.25 -6.32
N GLU A 279 3.47 14.33 -7.05
CA GLU A 279 2.78 14.64 -8.32
C GLU A 279 3.41 13.94 -9.54
N ILE A 280 4.75 13.88 -9.65
CA ILE A 280 5.42 13.34 -10.86
C ILE A 280 6.37 12.15 -10.58
N ARG A 281 6.70 11.88 -9.31
CA ARG A 281 7.51 10.72 -8.87
C ARG A 281 8.81 10.50 -9.69
N PRO A 282 9.62 11.54 -9.92
CA PRO A 282 10.67 11.53 -10.94
C PRO A 282 11.79 10.54 -10.60
N LYS A 283 12.53 10.03 -11.61
CA LYS A 283 13.61 9.06 -11.36
C LYS A 283 14.73 9.62 -10.47
N ARG A 284 15.10 10.88 -10.65
CA ARG A 284 16.00 11.64 -9.77
C ARG A 284 15.21 12.78 -9.12
N GLU A 285 15.57 13.13 -7.89
CA GLU A 285 14.84 14.09 -7.05
C GLU A 285 15.68 15.34 -6.72
N THR A 286 16.76 15.61 -7.46
CA THR A 286 17.55 16.84 -7.32
C THR A 286 16.86 18.03 -7.99
N LEU A 287 17.00 19.22 -7.41
CA LEU A 287 16.43 20.46 -7.97
C LEU A 287 16.83 20.67 -9.44
N ASP A 288 18.10 20.42 -9.78
CA ASP A 288 18.64 20.55 -11.14
C ASP A 288 17.91 19.66 -12.16
N TYR A 289 17.76 18.37 -11.85
CA TYR A 289 17.10 17.42 -12.75
C TYR A 289 15.61 17.75 -12.93
N VAL A 290 14.95 18.21 -11.86
CA VAL A 290 13.52 18.53 -11.90
C VAL A 290 13.26 19.87 -12.59
N ALA A 291 14.17 20.85 -12.43
CA ALA A 291 14.17 22.09 -13.18
C ALA A 291 14.37 21.83 -14.69
N GLU A 292 15.32 20.98 -15.06
CA GLU A 292 15.53 20.61 -16.46
C GLU A 292 14.30 19.90 -17.03
N LEU A 293 13.76 18.92 -16.30
CA LEU A 293 12.60 18.12 -16.72
C LEU A 293 11.31 18.94 -16.92
N LEU A 294 11.08 19.98 -16.10
CA LEU A 294 9.81 20.72 -16.09
C LEU A 294 9.88 22.11 -16.73
N LEU A 295 11.06 22.73 -16.74
CA LEU A 295 11.28 24.12 -17.17
C LEU A 295 12.26 24.23 -18.34
N GLY A 296 13.10 23.22 -18.58
CA GLY A 296 14.25 23.32 -19.49
C GLY A 296 15.39 24.21 -18.94
N GLU A 297 15.34 24.57 -17.66
CA GLU A 297 16.36 25.37 -16.98
C GLU A 297 17.25 24.48 -16.09
N ARG A 298 18.54 24.80 -15.98
CA ARG A 298 19.48 24.13 -15.07
C ARG A 298 19.97 25.06 -13.96
N LYS A 299 20.56 24.49 -12.90
CA LYS A 299 21.27 25.25 -11.86
C LYS A 299 22.53 25.91 -12.44
N ILE A 300 23.03 26.93 -11.74
CA ILE A 300 24.40 27.42 -11.97
C ILE A 300 25.38 26.35 -11.49
N GLU A 301 26.43 26.03 -12.26
CA GLU A 301 27.42 25.05 -11.82
C GLU A 301 28.33 25.62 -10.70
N LEU A 302 28.37 24.92 -9.56
CA LEU A 302 29.15 25.28 -8.38
C LEU A 302 29.53 24.02 -7.59
N ASP A 303 30.82 23.85 -7.29
CA ASP A 303 31.31 22.75 -6.46
C ASP A 303 31.08 23.04 -4.98
N ARG A 304 30.00 22.49 -4.42
CA ARG A 304 29.64 22.66 -3.00
C ARG A 304 30.72 22.14 -2.03
N SER A 305 31.65 21.27 -2.45
CA SER A 305 32.77 20.84 -1.59
C SER A 305 33.82 21.94 -1.36
N GLN A 306 33.78 23.00 -2.17
CA GLN A 306 34.66 24.17 -2.07
C GLN A 306 33.92 25.42 -1.56
N MET A 307 32.72 25.27 -0.97
CA MET A 307 31.85 26.41 -0.63
C MET A 307 32.56 27.46 0.24
N ASP A 308 33.29 27.05 1.27
CA ASP A 308 34.01 27.96 2.18
C ASP A 308 35.02 28.84 1.41
N ARG A 309 35.77 28.21 0.50
CA ARG A 309 36.75 28.89 -0.37
C ARG A 309 36.07 29.78 -1.41
N LEU A 310 34.99 29.31 -2.04
CA LEU A 310 34.22 30.08 -3.01
C LEU A 310 33.54 31.29 -2.37
N TRP A 311 33.17 31.21 -1.09
CA TRP A 311 32.64 32.35 -0.34
C TRP A 311 33.70 33.42 -0.06
N GLU A 312 34.96 33.03 0.14
CA GLU A 312 36.10 33.94 0.32
C GLU A 312 36.59 34.53 -1.02
N GLU A 313 36.62 33.74 -2.09
CA GLU A 313 37.18 34.15 -3.40
C GLU A 313 36.15 34.77 -4.37
N ASP A 314 34.90 34.27 -4.43
CA ASP A 314 33.85 34.71 -5.37
C ASP A 314 32.45 34.63 -4.73
N ARG A 315 32.27 35.42 -3.67
CA ARG A 315 31.01 35.55 -2.92
C ARG A 315 29.80 35.83 -3.82
N GLU A 316 29.98 36.64 -4.84
CA GLU A 316 28.94 37.03 -5.80
C GLU A 316 28.42 35.85 -6.62
N ARG A 317 29.27 34.88 -6.97
CA ARG A 317 28.83 33.63 -7.60
C ARG A 317 28.00 32.75 -6.66
N VAL A 318 28.38 32.66 -5.37
CA VAL A 318 27.59 31.92 -4.37
C VAL A 318 26.21 32.57 -4.18
N ILE A 319 26.15 33.90 -4.11
CA ILE A 319 24.88 34.65 -4.03
C ILE A 319 24.00 34.39 -5.26
N ARG A 320 24.55 34.47 -6.48
CA ARG A 320 23.79 34.16 -7.71
C ARG A 320 23.29 32.71 -7.76
N TYR A 321 24.07 31.75 -7.27
CA TYR A 321 23.68 30.34 -7.17
C TYR A 321 22.46 30.16 -6.24
N ASN A 322 22.58 30.64 -5.00
CA ASN A 322 21.53 30.58 -3.98
C ASN A 322 20.23 31.28 -4.41
N LEU A 323 20.32 32.43 -5.09
CA LEU A 323 19.16 33.09 -5.70
C LEU A 323 18.51 32.25 -6.80
N LYS A 324 19.30 31.56 -7.63
CA LYS A 324 18.80 30.72 -8.71
C LYS A 324 18.03 29.51 -8.18
N ASP A 325 18.49 28.93 -7.07
CA ASP A 325 17.84 27.79 -6.43
C ASP A 325 16.46 28.13 -5.88
N ALA A 326 16.34 29.25 -5.17
CA ALA A 326 15.06 29.77 -4.70
C ALA A 326 14.09 30.06 -5.86
N GLU A 327 14.58 30.64 -6.96
CA GLU A 327 13.80 30.93 -8.18
C GLU A 327 13.29 29.66 -8.88
N LEU A 328 14.18 28.66 -9.06
CA LEU A 328 13.82 27.39 -9.72
C LEU A 328 12.78 26.61 -8.91
N ALA A 329 12.91 26.56 -7.58
CA ALA A 329 11.92 25.92 -6.72
C ALA A 329 10.53 26.57 -6.86
N LEU A 330 10.47 27.91 -6.90
CA LEU A 330 9.24 28.67 -7.11
C LEU A 330 8.60 28.37 -8.48
N LYS A 331 9.40 28.42 -9.55
CA LYS A 331 8.96 28.10 -10.92
C LYS A 331 8.41 26.67 -11.03
N ILE A 332 9.05 25.68 -10.39
CA ILE A 332 8.57 24.30 -10.36
C ILE A 332 7.19 24.20 -9.67
N LEU A 333 7.01 24.84 -8.51
CA LEU A 333 5.72 24.82 -7.79
C LEU A 333 4.58 25.41 -8.64
N LEU A 334 4.84 26.54 -9.30
CA LEU A 334 3.90 27.20 -10.20
C LEU A 334 3.58 26.32 -11.42
N LYS A 335 4.60 25.74 -12.06
CA LYS A 335 4.47 24.86 -13.24
C LYS A 335 3.63 23.61 -12.96
N LEU A 336 3.73 23.04 -11.75
CA LEU A 336 2.95 21.86 -11.34
C LEU A 336 1.47 22.18 -10.98
N GLY A 337 1.10 23.45 -10.87
CA GLY A 337 -0.28 23.88 -10.55
C GLY A 337 -0.78 23.43 -9.17
N PHE A 338 0.10 22.94 -8.29
CA PHE A 338 -0.26 22.25 -7.04
C PHE A 338 -1.15 23.09 -6.12
N ILE A 339 -0.89 24.40 -6.02
CA ILE A 339 -1.63 25.32 -5.17
C ILE A 339 -3.11 25.39 -5.59
N LYS A 340 -3.43 25.37 -6.90
CA LYS A 340 -4.82 25.33 -7.38
C LYS A 340 -5.51 24.05 -6.94
N LYS A 341 -4.90 22.88 -7.20
CA LYS A 341 -5.44 21.56 -6.78
C LYS A 341 -5.76 21.49 -5.28
N ILE A 342 -4.92 22.09 -4.43
CA ILE A 342 -5.18 22.17 -2.99
C ILE A 342 -6.32 23.16 -2.67
N MET A 343 -6.42 24.29 -3.37
CA MET A 343 -7.58 25.19 -3.24
C MET A 343 -8.90 24.50 -3.63
N ASP A 344 -8.91 23.71 -4.70
CA ASP A 344 -10.11 22.98 -5.15
C ASP A 344 -10.53 21.93 -4.12
N LEU A 345 -9.55 21.19 -3.59
CA LEU A 345 -9.77 20.21 -2.52
C LEU A 345 -10.24 20.88 -1.21
N ALA A 346 -9.67 22.04 -0.86
CA ALA A 346 -10.07 22.84 0.29
C ALA A 346 -11.50 23.34 0.16
N GLU A 347 -11.94 23.73 -1.04
CA GLU A 347 -13.32 24.14 -1.29
C GLU A 347 -14.29 22.97 -1.10
N VAL A 348 -14.04 21.83 -1.76
CA VAL A 348 -14.92 20.66 -1.69
C VAL A 348 -14.99 20.10 -0.26
N ALA A 349 -13.86 20.05 0.44
CA ALA A 349 -13.80 19.67 1.86
C ALA A 349 -14.23 20.78 2.84
N ARG A 350 -14.52 22.01 2.35
CA ARG A 350 -14.89 23.18 3.15
C ARG A 350 -13.91 23.48 4.28
N LEU A 351 -12.63 23.68 3.94
CA LEU A 351 -11.54 23.97 4.87
C LEU A 351 -10.72 25.17 4.41
N PRO A 352 -9.99 25.86 5.31
CA PRO A 352 -8.92 26.76 4.94
C PRO A 352 -7.81 26.03 4.16
N PHE A 353 -7.10 26.75 3.30
CA PHE A 353 -6.04 26.19 2.46
C PHE A 353 -4.97 25.41 3.26
N ALA A 354 -4.49 25.95 4.38
CA ALA A 354 -3.44 25.35 5.20
C ALA A 354 -3.88 24.07 5.93
N ASP A 355 -5.17 23.91 6.25
CA ASP A 355 -5.71 22.67 6.85
C ASP A 355 -5.92 21.58 5.78
N ALA A 356 -6.16 21.96 4.52
CA ALA A 356 -6.30 21.04 3.39
C ALA A 356 -4.96 20.63 2.75
N ALA A 357 -3.94 21.51 2.76
CA ALA A 357 -2.64 21.29 2.12
C ALA A 357 -1.90 19.99 2.53
N PRO A 358 -1.98 19.49 3.78
CA PRO A 358 -1.42 18.19 4.15
C PRO A 358 -2.10 16.97 3.51
N ARG A 359 -3.24 17.14 2.82
CA ARG A 359 -4.03 16.09 2.14
C ARG A 359 -4.39 14.88 3.02
N ARG A 360 -4.60 15.08 4.33
CA ARG A 360 -5.02 14.01 5.25
C ARG A 360 -6.49 13.66 5.00
N ALA A 361 -6.75 12.49 4.40
CA ALA A 361 -8.10 12.03 4.07
C ALA A 361 -9.07 12.11 5.27
N SER A 362 -8.62 11.75 6.48
CA SER A 362 -9.42 11.85 7.71
C SER A 362 -9.87 13.28 8.02
N THR A 363 -9.01 14.30 7.87
CA THR A 363 -9.34 15.71 8.10
C THR A 363 -10.32 16.25 7.06
N LEU A 364 -10.14 15.86 5.79
CA LEU A 364 -11.02 16.26 4.69
C LEU A 364 -12.44 15.68 4.85
N ILE A 365 -12.53 14.40 5.25
CA ILE A 365 -13.82 13.72 5.48
C ILE A 365 -14.46 14.18 6.81
N ASP A 366 -13.68 14.37 7.88
CA ASP A 366 -14.18 14.93 9.15
C ASP A 366 -14.90 16.25 8.93
N SER A 367 -14.34 17.15 8.11
CA SER A 367 -14.99 18.44 7.81
C SER A 367 -16.39 18.27 7.23
N ILE A 368 -16.65 17.28 6.38
CA ILE A 368 -18.00 17.07 5.82
C ILE A 368 -18.90 16.29 6.79
N LEU A 369 -18.40 15.20 7.39
CA LEU A 369 -19.18 14.34 8.26
C LEU A 369 -19.60 15.03 9.56
N ILE A 370 -18.69 15.77 10.22
CA ILE A 370 -18.95 16.41 11.51
C ILE A 370 -20.05 17.47 11.38
N ARG A 371 -19.97 18.35 10.38
CA ARG A 371 -21.00 19.36 10.10
C ARG A 371 -22.39 18.76 9.88
N ARG A 372 -22.47 17.61 9.19
CA ARG A 372 -23.75 16.92 8.97
C ARG A 372 -24.23 16.23 10.24
N ALA A 373 -23.32 15.63 11.00
CA ALA A 373 -23.63 14.95 12.25
C ALA A 373 -24.18 15.93 13.31
N ASP A 374 -23.51 17.06 13.56
CA ASP A 374 -23.97 18.09 14.51
C ASP A 374 -25.35 18.69 14.13
N ARG A 375 -25.68 18.76 12.82
CA ARG A 375 -26.98 19.24 12.32
C ARG A 375 -28.15 18.25 12.43
N GLU A 376 -27.83 16.97 12.53
CA GLU A 376 -28.82 15.89 12.62
C GLU A 376 -28.84 15.26 14.03
N ASP A 377 -28.30 15.98 15.03
CA ASP A 377 -28.14 15.55 16.42
C ASP A 377 -27.48 14.15 16.52
N ILE A 378 -26.40 13.91 15.77
CA ILE A 378 -25.65 12.66 15.79
C ILE A 378 -24.39 12.81 16.63
N GLY A 379 -24.17 11.87 17.55
CA GLY A 379 -22.97 11.81 18.38
C GLY A 379 -21.70 11.63 17.55
N ILE A 380 -20.69 12.45 17.82
CA ILE A 380 -19.38 12.40 17.13
C ILE A 380 -18.36 11.72 18.04
N PRO A 381 -17.90 10.50 17.75
CA PRO A 381 -16.86 9.86 18.55
C PRO A 381 -15.55 10.64 18.47
N MET A 382 -14.70 10.46 19.48
CA MET A 382 -13.28 10.84 19.36
C MET A 382 -12.56 9.93 18.35
N MET A 383 -11.45 10.40 17.78
CA MET A 383 -10.49 9.52 17.12
C MET A 383 -10.06 8.41 18.08
N ARG A 384 -10.01 7.19 17.57
CA ARG A 384 -9.64 6.03 18.39
C ARG A 384 -8.12 5.97 18.52
N SER A 385 -7.65 5.42 19.65
CA SER A 385 -6.36 4.75 19.69
C SER A 385 -6.25 3.77 18.52
N GLU A 386 -5.03 3.54 18.02
CA GLU A 386 -4.80 2.61 16.91
C GLU A 386 -4.98 1.16 17.38
N GLU A 387 -6.25 0.76 17.51
CA GLU A 387 -6.69 -0.54 18.00
C GLU A 387 -6.78 -1.55 16.86
N ARG A 388 -6.38 -2.77 17.17
CA ARG A 388 -6.40 -3.91 16.24
C ARG A 388 -7.81 -4.47 16.13
N GLY A 389 -8.62 -3.86 15.28
CA GLY A 389 -9.89 -4.46 14.89
C GLY A 389 -9.73 -5.68 13.97
N SER A 390 -10.81 -6.43 13.83
CA SER A 390 -11.02 -7.53 12.88
C SER A 390 -10.90 -7.13 11.41
N ARG A 391 -10.95 -8.09 10.48
CA ARG A 391 -10.46 -7.90 9.11
C ARG A 391 -11.53 -7.76 8.04
N ILE A 392 -11.20 -7.00 7.00
CA ILE A 392 -12.04 -6.75 5.84
C ILE A 392 -11.45 -7.49 4.62
N GLU A 393 -12.16 -8.50 4.12
CA GLU A 393 -11.92 -9.08 2.79
C GLU A 393 -12.23 -7.98 1.74
N GLY A 394 -11.36 -7.74 0.76
CA GLY A 394 -11.55 -6.70 -0.27
C GLY A 394 -12.36 -7.19 -1.50
N ALA A 395 -12.06 -6.71 -2.69
CA ALA A 395 -12.73 -7.12 -3.94
C ALA A 395 -12.24 -8.51 -4.58
N TYR A 396 -12.84 -9.03 -5.68
CA TYR A 396 -12.40 -10.24 -6.44
C TYR A 396 -12.17 -9.94 -7.94
N VAL A 397 -11.22 -10.58 -8.63
CA VAL A 397 -10.84 -10.26 -10.03
C VAL A 397 -10.72 -11.49 -10.95
N HIS A 398 -10.44 -11.25 -12.23
CA HIS A 398 -10.73 -12.15 -13.34
C HIS A 398 -9.57 -12.33 -14.36
N GLU A 399 -8.57 -13.17 -14.10
CA GLU A 399 -7.88 -13.92 -15.18
C GLU A 399 -7.57 -13.25 -16.56
N ALA A 400 -6.42 -12.59 -16.70
CA ALA A 400 -5.87 -12.11 -17.98
C ALA A 400 -5.64 -13.21 -19.04
N VAL A 401 -6.07 -12.99 -20.29
CA VAL A 401 -5.71 -13.85 -21.44
C VAL A 401 -4.45 -13.31 -22.12
N PRO A 402 -3.33 -14.06 -22.21
CA PRO A 402 -2.12 -13.62 -22.93
C PRO A 402 -2.37 -13.33 -24.42
N GLY A 403 -1.51 -12.50 -25.00
CA GLY A 403 -1.48 -12.22 -26.44
C GLY A 403 -1.82 -10.78 -26.83
N LEU A 404 -1.90 -10.55 -28.14
CA LEU A 404 -2.32 -9.30 -28.78
C LEU A 404 -3.80 -9.40 -29.16
N HIS A 405 -4.65 -8.74 -28.38
CA HIS A 405 -6.10 -8.68 -28.60
C HIS A 405 -6.48 -7.45 -29.40
N ARG A 406 -7.54 -7.55 -30.20
CA ARG A 406 -8.07 -6.43 -30.98
C ARG A 406 -9.45 -6.02 -30.51
N LYS A 407 -9.79 -4.74 -30.69
CA LYS A 407 -11.12 -4.17 -30.43
C LYS A 407 -11.66 -4.52 -29.03
N VAL A 408 -10.85 -4.29 -28.00
CA VAL A 408 -11.22 -4.51 -26.59
C VAL A 408 -11.97 -3.29 -26.06
N LEU A 409 -13.15 -3.50 -25.48
CA LEU A 409 -13.92 -2.49 -24.77
C LEU A 409 -13.61 -2.58 -23.27
N VAL A 410 -13.54 -1.43 -22.62
CA VAL A 410 -13.34 -1.30 -21.17
C VAL A 410 -14.59 -0.68 -20.54
N MET A 411 -15.10 -1.34 -19.50
CA MET A 411 -16.14 -0.79 -18.62
C MET A 411 -15.59 -0.66 -17.20
N ASP A 412 -15.80 0.51 -16.62
CA ASP A 412 -15.45 0.84 -15.24
C ASP A 412 -16.72 1.18 -14.44
N PHE A 413 -16.66 1.04 -13.14
CA PHE A 413 -17.73 1.46 -12.25
C PHE A 413 -17.60 2.94 -11.92
N LYS A 414 -18.68 3.72 -12.08
CA LYS A 414 -18.72 5.11 -11.61
C LYS A 414 -18.64 5.14 -10.08
N SER A 415 -17.42 5.25 -9.56
CA SER A 415 -17.09 5.21 -8.13
C SER A 415 -17.76 4.02 -7.41
N MET A 416 -17.28 2.79 -7.69
CA MET A 416 -17.86 1.52 -7.21
C MET A 416 -18.29 1.54 -5.73
N TYR A 417 -17.36 1.82 -4.81
CA TYR A 417 -17.66 1.79 -3.37
C TYR A 417 -18.65 2.87 -2.92
N PRO A 418 -18.54 4.16 -3.32
CA PRO A 418 -19.61 5.13 -3.15
C PRO A 418 -20.97 4.68 -3.66
N SER A 419 -21.04 4.11 -4.86
CA SER A 419 -22.30 3.62 -5.45
C SER A 419 -22.90 2.45 -4.65
N ILE A 420 -22.08 1.53 -4.13
CA ILE A 420 -22.50 0.45 -3.22
C ILE A 420 -23.01 0.99 -1.89
N ILE A 421 -22.32 1.98 -1.31
CA ILE A 421 -22.74 2.65 -0.07
C ILE A 421 -24.13 3.27 -0.23
N ILE A 422 -24.38 3.95 -1.35
CA ILE A 422 -25.68 4.55 -1.67
C ILE A 422 -26.74 3.45 -1.86
N LYS A 423 -26.51 2.50 -2.77
CA LYS A 423 -27.47 1.46 -3.15
C LYS A 423 -28.01 0.67 -1.95
N TYR A 424 -27.13 0.29 -1.03
CA TYR A 424 -27.49 -0.53 0.13
C TYR A 424 -27.62 0.27 1.44
N ASN A 425 -27.77 1.60 1.36
CA ASN A 425 -27.99 2.51 2.50
C ASN A 425 -26.94 2.37 3.63
N VAL A 426 -25.68 2.11 3.28
CA VAL A 426 -24.65 1.66 4.21
C VAL A 426 -24.12 2.82 5.04
N CYS A 427 -24.38 2.83 6.36
CA CYS A 427 -23.93 3.90 7.23
C CYS A 427 -23.83 3.46 8.70
N PHE A 428 -22.97 4.12 9.48
CA PHE A 428 -22.93 3.98 10.93
C PHE A 428 -24.22 4.48 11.61
N THR A 429 -25.05 5.25 10.90
CA THR A 429 -26.39 5.67 11.36
C THR A 429 -27.49 4.66 11.02
N THR A 430 -27.22 3.67 10.16
CA THR A 430 -28.21 2.67 9.69
C THR A 430 -27.83 1.24 10.06
N LEU A 431 -26.58 0.98 10.48
CA LEU A 431 -26.17 -0.30 11.05
C LEU A 431 -27.07 -0.66 12.25
N SER A 432 -27.78 -1.79 12.18
CA SER A 432 -28.73 -2.21 13.22
C SER A 432 -29.04 -3.70 13.13
N GLU A 433 -29.15 -4.39 14.27
CA GLU A 433 -29.42 -5.83 14.34
C GLU A 433 -30.80 -6.22 13.78
N ASP A 434 -31.75 -5.31 13.82
CA ASP A 434 -33.10 -5.43 13.26
C ASP A 434 -33.23 -4.81 11.85
N GLY A 435 -32.11 -4.56 11.17
CA GLY A 435 -32.08 -4.01 9.81
C GLY A 435 -32.64 -4.97 8.75
N GLU A 436 -33.28 -4.41 7.74
CA GLU A 436 -33.94 -5.13 6.65
C GLU A 436 -32.99 -5.45 5.48
N ILE A 437 -31.99 -4.59 5.24
CA ILE A 437 -30.97 -4.80 4.22
C ILE A 437 -29.86 -5.67 4.82
N VAL A 438 -29.59 -6.83 4.22
CA VAL A 438 -28.57 -7.78 4.68
C VAL A 438 -27.43 -7.82 3.67
N SER A 439 -26.19 -7.64 4.12
CA SER A 439 -25.00 -7.78 3.27
C SER A 439 -24.61 -9.25 3.09
N PRO A 440 -23.73 -9.60 2.12
CA PRO A 440 -23.38 -11.00 1.85
C PRO A 440 -22.66 -11.68 3.02
N ILE A 441 -22.19 -10.90 4.01
CA ILE A 441 -21.58 -11.37 5.26
C ILE A 441 -22.53 -11.31 6.46
N GLY A 442 -23.84 -11.13 6.24
CA GLY A 442 -24.88 -11.15 7.26
C GLY A 442 -25.04 -9.87 8.09
N VAL A 443 -24.28 -8.80 7.80
CA VAL A 443 -24.40 -7.51 8.51
C VAL A 443 -25.66 -6.80 8.04
N ARG A 444 -26.40 -6.20 8.98
CA ARG A 444 -27.75 -5.68 8.76
C ARG A 444 -27.80 -4.15 8.84
N PHE A 445 -28.53 -3.55 7.90
CA PHE A 445 -28.71 -2.11 7.77
C PHE A 445 -30.20 -1.77 7.66
N MET A 446 -30.61 -0.67 8.28
CA MET A 446 -31.97 -0.15 8.19
C MET A 446 -32.32 0.19 6.73
N SER A 447 -33.57 -0.08 6.35
CA SER A 447 -34.16 0.39 5.09
C SER A 447 -34.18 1.93 5.02
N PRO A 448 -34.08 2.54 3.81
CA PRO A 448 -34.21 3.99 3.65
C PRO A 448 -35.53 4.57 4.18
N SER A 449 -36.60 3.79 4.15
CA SER A 449 -37.92 4.14 4.71
C SER A 449 -37.92 4.24 6.23
N ARG A 450 -37.07 3.47 6.92
CA ARG A 450 -36.90 3.54 8.38
C ARG A 450 -35.89 4.61 8.77
N ARG A 451 -34.72 4.62 8.12
CA ARG A 451 -33.73 5.71 8.24
C ARG A 451 -32.82 5.72 7.01
N ARG A 452 -32.88 6.80 6.21
CA ARG A 452 -31.85 7.07 5.20
C ARG A 452 -30.53 7.44 5.89
N GLY A 453 -29.42 6.84 5.49
CA GLY A 453 -28.12 7.02 6.12
C GLY A 453 -27.47 8.36 5.79
N LEU A 454 -26.70 8.88 6.75
CA LEU A 454 -25.96 10.14 6.61
C LEU A 454 -24.90 10.09 5.50
N VAL A 455 -24.14 8.99 5.41
CA VAL A 455 -23.08 8.81 4.40
C VAL A 455 -23.64 8.66 2.98
N PRO A 456 -24.66 7.80 2.72
CA PRO A 456 -25.39 7.78 1.44
C PRO A 456 -25.78 9.18 0.93
N ARG A 457 -26.47 9.99 1.76
CA ARG A 457 -26.89 11.35 1.36
C ARG A 457 -25.73 12.25 0.95
N ILE A 458 -24.64 12.23 1.71
CA ILE A 458 -23.45 13.04 1.41
C ILE A 458 -22.81 12.60 0.09
N LEU A 459 -22.76 11.29 -0.19
CA LEU A 459 -22.22 10.79 -1.45
C LEU A 459 -23.15 11.09 -2.63
N GLU A 460 -24.47 11.00 -2.46
CA GLU A 460 -25.47 11.41 -3.46
C GLU A 460 -25.33 12.91 -3.81
N GLU A 461 -25.21 13.78 -2.80
CA GLU A 461 -24.99 15.22 -2.98
C GLU A 461 -23.67 15.53 -3.70
N LEU A 462 -22.58 14.83 -3.33
CA LEU A 462 -21.28 14.97 -4.00
C LEU A 462 -21.34 14.48 -5.46
N MET A 463 -22.01 13.36 -5.73
CA MET A 463 -22.22 12.86 -7.09
C MET A 463 -23.03 13.84 -7.94
N ALA A 464 -24.16 14.33 -7.42
CA ALA A 464 -25.00 15.31 -8.09
C ALA A 464 -24.22 16.62 -8.38
N LYS A 465 -23.48 17.15 -7.39
CA LYS A 465 -22.62 18.33 -7.58
C LYS A 465 -21.54 18.08 -8.63
N ARG A 466 -20.93 16.89 -8.66
CA ARG A 466 -19.92 16.52 -9.67
C ARG A 466 -20.50 16.45 -11.08
N ASP A 467 -21.71 15.89 -11.22
CA ASP A 467 -22.40 15.80 -12.52
C ASP A 467 -22.90 17.17 -13.00
N GLU A 468 -23.33 18.05 -12.10
CA GLU A 468 -23.63 19.46 -12.40
C GLU A 468 -22.39 20.23 -12.86
N ILE A 469 -21.26 20.09 -12.16
CA ILE A 469 -19.98 20.72 -12.54
C ILE A 469 -19.54 20.21 -13.91
N LYS A 470 -19.59 18.90 -14.17
CA LYS A 470 -19.32 18.32 -15.50
C LYS A 470 -20.27 18.87 -16.59
N ARG A 471 -21.53 19.17 -16.25
CA ARG A 471 -22.49 19.80 -17.17
C ARG A 471 -22.07 21.24 -17.48
N ARG A 472 -21.86 22.08 -16.46
CA ARG A 472 -21.37 23.46 -16.62
C ARG A 472 -20.07 23.53 -17.42
N MET A 473 -19.15 22.58 -17.21
CA MET A 473 -17.85 22.50 -17.89
C MET A 473 -17.98 22.24 -19.40
N ARG A 474 -19.07 21.60 -19.84
CA ARG A 474 -19.43 21.42 -21.26
C ARG A 474 -20.20 22.61 -21.84
N GLU A 475 -20.94 23.34 -21.01
CA GLU A 475 -21.74 24.49 -21.41
C GLU A 475 -20.92 25.79 -21.50
N THR A 476 -19.89 25.95 -20.65
CA THR A 476 -19.07 27.16 -20.64
C THR A 476 -18.08 27.21 -21.80
N SER A 477 -17.97 28.39 -22.41
CA SER A 477 -16.93 28.73 -23.38
C SER A 477 -15.73 29.44 -22.75
N ASP A 478 -15.82 29.86 -21.49
CA ASP A 478 -14.68 30.46 -20.76
C ASP A 478 -13.71 29.36 -20.30
N GLU A 479 -12.46 29.47 -20.74
CA GLU A 479 -11.40 28.55 -20.36
C GLU A 479 -11.00 28.69 -18.88
N ALA A 480 -11.13 29.89 -18.29
CA ALA A 480 -10.84 30.09 -16.88
C ALA A 480 -11.87 29.38 -15.98
N GLU A 481 -13.17 29.52 -16.30
CA GLU A 481 -14.24 28.73 -15.67
C GLU A 481 -14.06 27.23 -15.91
N ARG A 482 -13.74 26.80 -17.14
CA ARG A 482 -13.54 25.37 -17.47
C ARG A 482 -12.44 24.73 -16.62
N VAL A 483 -11.28 25.39 -16.48
CA VAL A 483 -10.17 24.91 -15.64
C VAL A 483 -10.56 24.84 -14.15
N TYR A 484 -11.34 25.80 -13.65
CA TYR A 484 -11.85 25.77 -12.28
C TYR A 484 -12.82 24.60 -12.05
N LEU A 485 -13.77 24.40 -12.97
CA LEU A 485 -14.73 23.31 -12.90
C LEU A 485 -14.05 21.92 -12.99
N ASP A 486 -13.01 21.75 -13.80
CA ASP A 486 -12.24 20.50 -13.82
C ASP A 486 -11.50 20.25 -12.49
N GLY A 487 -10.90 21.29 -11.91
CA GLY A 487 -10.30 21.22 -10.57
C GLY A 487 -11.28 20.71 -9.52
N LEU A 488 -12.50 21.25 -9.50
CA LEU A 488 -13.56 20.84 -8.59
C LEU A 488 -14.08 19.42 -8.83
N GLN A 489 -14.32 19.00 -10.08
CA GLN A 489 -14.81 17.63 -10.33
C GLN A 489 -13.78 16.56 -9.95
N ASN A 490 -12.48 16.88 -10.12
CA ASN A 490 -11.38 16.03 -9.68
C ASN A 490 -11.27 15.98 -8.14
N ALA A 491 -11.39 17.13 -7.47
CA ALA A 491 -11.43 17.20 -6.01
C ALA A 491 -12.59 16.38 -5.42
N ILE A 492 -13.79 16.45 -6.02
CA ILE A 492 -14.92 15.60 -5.61
C ILE A 492 -14.63 14.11 -5.84
N LYS A 493 -14.07 13.71 -7.00
CA LYS A 493 -13.69 12.31 -7.28
C LYS A 493 -12.74 11.76 -6.20
N ILE A 494 -11.71 12.54 -5.83
CA ILE A 494 -10.74 12.19 -4.78
C ILE A 494 -11.46 12.01 -3.43
N LEU A 495 -12.33 12.94 -3.07
CA LEU A 495 -12.98 12.93 -1.76
C LEU A 495 -14.02 11.80 -1.64
N MET A 496 -14.83 11.56 -2.68
CA MET A 496 -15.76 10.43 -2.76
C MET A 496 -15.04 9.09 -2.53
N ASN A 497 -13.95 8.84 -3.25
CA ASN A 497 -13.18 7.61 -3.13
C ASN A 497 -12.49 7.49 -1.74
N SER A 498 -12.24 8.61 -1.06
CA SER A 498 -11.65 8.63 0.28
C SER A 498 -12.59 8.17 1.41
N PHE A 499 -13.93 8.25 1.22
CA PHE A 499 -14.89 7.81 2.25
C PHE A 499 -14.69 6.34 2.64
N TYR A 500 -14.60 5.42 1.67
CA TYR A 500 -14.31 4.02 1.94
C TYR A 500 -12.98 3.85 2.69
N GLY A 501 -11.91 4.54 2.22
CA GLY A 501 -10.59 4.44 2.81
C GLY A 501 -10.55 4.83 4.29
N VAL A 502 -11.29 5.89 4.69
CA VAL A 502 -11.37 6.27 6.11
C VAL A 502 -12.25 5.32 6.92
N PHE A 503 -13.37 4.81 6.40
CA PHE A 503 -14.21 3.82 7.11
C PHE A 503 -13.55 2.43 7.23
N ALA A 504 -12.56 2.12 6.40
CA ALA A 504 -11.71 0.94 6.53
C ALA A 504 -10.52 1.16 7.48
N SER A 505 -10.25 2.40 7.91
CA SER A 505 -9.12 2.75 8.78
C SER A 505 -9.48 2.58 10.26
N SER A 506 -8.74 1.75 11.00
CA SER A 506 -9.01 1.39 12.40
C SER A 506 -9.05 2.57 13.37
N PHE A 507 -8.18 3.57 13.17
CA PHE A 507 -8.07 4.77 14.03
C PHE A 507 -9.21 5.79 13.82
N TYR A 508 -9.97 5.69 12.71
CA TYR A 508 -10.89 6.76 12.32
C TYR A 508 -12.19 6.75 13.16
N ARG A 509 -12.62 7.95 13.59
CA ARG A 509 -13.69 8.13 14.59
C ARG A 509 -15.02 7.45 14.25
N PHE A 510 -15.42 7.44 12.97
CA PHE A 510 -16.68 6.85 12.51
C PHE A 510 -16.53 5.42 11.96
N THR A 511 -15.37 4.78 12.10
CA THR A 511 -15.13 3.43 11.56
C THR A 511 -15.96 2.38 12.26
N ASN A 512 -16.63 1.54 11.47
CA ASN A 512 -17.06 0.21 11.88
C ASN A 512 -16.62 -0.78 10.79
N GLN A 513 -15.97 -1.86 11.18
CA GLN A 513 -15.37 -2.80 10.24
C GLN A 513 -16.40 -3.66 9.50
N GLN A 514 -17.57 -3.88 10.11
CA GLN A 514 -18.71 -4.53 9.47
C GLN A 514 -19.23 -3.72 8.27
N ILE A 515 -19.13 -2.38 8.32
CA ILE A 515 -19.44 -1.48 7.20
C ILE A 515 -18.44 -1.71 6.06
N GLY A 516 -17.14 -1.61 6.35
CA GLY A 516 -16.09 -1.81 5.34
C GLY A 516 -16.18 -3.18 4.66
N ALA A 517 -16.38 -4.25 5.43
CA ALA A 517 -16.51 -5.62 4.92
C ALA A 517 -17.80 -5.87 4.12
N SER A 518 -18.88 -5.15 4.42
CA SER A 518 -20.11 -5.22 3.63
C SER A 518 -19.95 -4.56 2.26
N ILE A 519 -19.30 -3.39 2.22
CA ILE A 519 -19.05 -2.63 0.98
C ILE A 519 -18.21 -3.46 -0.01
N THR A 520 -17.14 -4.09 0.48
CA THR A 520 -16.27 -4.91 -0.36
C THR A 520 -16.95 -6.21 -0.80
N ALA A 521 -17.76 -6.83 0.06
CA ALA A 521 -18.52 -8.05 -0.27
C ALA A 521 -19.52 -7.81 -1.42
N TRP A 522 -20.31 -6.74 -1.34
CA TRP A 522 -21.15 -6.33 -2.47
C TRP A 522 -20.32 -5.94 -3.72
N GLY A 523 -19.11 -5.43 -3.54
CA GLY A 523 -18.17 -5.20 -4.64
C GLY A 523 -17.82 -6.50 -5.38
N ARG A 524 -17.41 -7.54 -4.64
CA ARG A 524 -17.10 -8.90 -5.18
C ARG A 524 -18.28 -9.51 -5.92
N GLU A 525 -19.48 -9.38 -5.37
CA GLU A 525 -20.70 -9.91 -5.98
C GLU A 525 -21.04 -9.17 -7.28
N THR A 526 -20.96 -7.84 -7.27
CA THR A 526 -21.32 -6.99 -8.41
C THR A 526 -20.42 -7.24 -9.62
N ILE A 527 -19.09 -7.25 -9.44
CA ILE A 527 -18.14 -7.50 -10.55
C ILE A 527 -18.36 -8.90 -11.17
N LYS A 528 -18.63 -9.92 -10.33
CA LYS A 528 -18.95 -11.29 -10.78
C LYS A 528 -20.27 -11.36 -11.56
N GLU A 529 -21.28 -10.58 -11.20
CA GLU A 529 -22.54 -10.50 -11.96
C GLU A 529 -22.32 -9.83 -13.32
N VAL A 530 -21.57 -8.71 -13.39
CA VAL A 530 -21.26 -8.04 -14.67
C VAL A 530 -20.53 -8.97 -15.64
N ILE A 531 -19.52 -9.70 -15.17
CA ILE A 531 -18.79 -10.69 -15.97
C ILE A 531 -19.74 -11.77 -16.49
N ARG A 532 -20.53 -12.40 -15.61
CA ARG A 532 -21.50 -13.44 -16.01
C ARG A 532 -22.54 -12.92 -17.03
N ARG A 533 -22.97 -11.66 -16.92
CA ARG A 533 -23.88 -11.03 -17.89
C ARG A 533 -23.24 -10.87 -19.25
N LEU A 534 -22.03 -10.29 -19.32
CA LEU A 534 -21.30 -10.12 -20.58
C LEU A 534 -21.04 -11.45 -21.27
N GLU A 535 -20.60 -12.47 -20.53
CA GLU A 535 -20.37 -13.82 -21.05
C GLU A 535 -21.68 -14.44 -21.57
N SER A 536 -22.80 -14.31 -20.83
CA SER A 536 -24.11 -14.82 -21.27
C SER A 536 -24.64 -14.16 -22.55
N MET A 537 -24.21 -12.94 -22.86
CA MET A 537 -24.55 -12.22 -24.09
C MET A 537 -23.65 -12.59 -25.28
N GLY A 538 -22.62 -13.43 -25.05
CA GLY A 538 -21.65 -13.90 -26.04
C GLY A 538 -20.37 -13.06 -26.12
N HIS A 539 -20.14 -12.15 -25.18
CA HIS A 539 -18.92 -11.32 -25.15
C HIS A 539 -17.78 -12.04 -24.42
N ARG A 540 -16.56 -11.97 -24.97
CA ARG A 540 -15.39 -12.63 -24.37
C ARG A 540 -14.68 -11.68 -23.43
N VAL A 541 -14.77 -11.91 -22.12
CA VAL A 541 -13.97 -11.16 -21.12
C VAL A 541 -12.49 -11.58 -21.24
N VAL A 542 -11.56 -10.63 -21.08
CA VAL A 542 -10.12 -10.85 -21.37
C VAL A 542 -9.14 -10.45 -20.27
N TYR A 543 -9.55 -9.72 -19.21
CA TYR A 543 -8.60 -9.26 -18.19
C TYR A 543 -9.13 -9.06 -16.75
N GLY A 544 -8.23 -9.31 -15.78
CA GLY A 544 -8.35 -9.28 -14.32
C GLY A 544 -7.24 -10.15 -13.65
N ASP A 545 -7.18 -10.29 -12.31
CA ASP A 545 -5.99 -10.46 -11.42
C ASP A 545 -5.97 -11.73 -10.47
N SER A 546 -4.80 -12.22 -9.96
CA SER A 546 -4.51 -13.64 -9.47
C SER A 546 -3.22 -13.91 -8.63
N ALA A 547 -2.99 -15.18 -8.21
CA ALA A 547 -1.97 -15.71 -7.26
C ALA A 547 -0.84 -16.67 -7.77
N GLU A 548 0.22 -17.01 -6.97
CA GLU A 548 1.49 -17.76 -7.32
C GLU A 548 1.52 -19.30 -7.13
N GLY A 549 2.32 -20.01 -7.97
CA GLY A 549 2.54 -21.47 -8.02
C GLY A 549 3.50 -22.20 -7.07
N SER A 550 4.58 -21.57 -6.59
CA SER A 550 5.52 -22.22 -5.66
C SER A 550 4.97 -22.34 -4.23
N ARG A 551 3.87 -21.62 -3.98
CA ARG A 551 3.22 -21.42 -2.68
C ARG A 551 2.72 -22.75 -2.11
N ILE A 552 3.26 -23.14 -0.96
CA ILE A 552 2.78 -24.30 -0.20
C ILE A 552 1.35 -24.04 0.24
N VAL A 553 0.48 -25.02 0.05
CA VAL A 553 -0.88 -25.06 0.57
C VAL A 553 -1.07 -26.32 1.41
N ILE A 554 -1.88 -26.21 2.45
CA ILE A 554 -2.26 -27.33 3.30
C ILE A 554 -3.66 -27.73 2.87
N VAL A 555 -3.81 -28.93 2.32
CA VAL A 555 -5.08 -29.44 1.78
C VAL A 555 -5.53 -30.69 2.49
N GLN A 556 -6.83 -30.96 2.43
CA GLN A 556 -7.42 -32.22 2.81
C GLN A 556 -8.01 -32.88 1.56
N ASP A 557 -7.66 -34.14 1.32
CA ASP A 557 -8.20 -34.91 0.19
C ASP A 557 -9.54 -35.61 0.55
N PRO A 558 -10.26 -36.21 -0.42
CA PRO A 558 -11.57 -36.84 -0.19
C PRO A 558 -11.55 -38.05 0.77
N SER A 559 -10.39 -38.62 1.08
CA SER A 559 -10.27 -39.65 2.13
C SER A 559 -10.25 -39.04 3.53
N GLY A 560 -9.99 -37.74 3.61
CA GLY A 560 -9.75 -36.97 4.83
C GLY A 560 -8.27 -36.80 5.18
N ALA A 561 -7.35 -37.29 4.35
CA ALA A 561 -5.92 -37.16 4.61
C ALA A 561 -5.42 -35.74 4.39
N VAL A 562 -4.61 -35.22 5.33
CA VAL A 562 -3.92 -33.92 5.16
C VAL A 562 -2.68 -34.11 4.30
N LYS A 563 -2.55 -33.28 3.26
CA LYS A 563 -1.35 -33.18 2.42
C LYS A 563 -0.80 -31.76 2.48
N VAL A 564 0.52 -31.63 2.41
CA VAL A 564 1.22 -30.34 2.53
C VAL A 564 2.16 -30.18 1.35
N LEU A 565 1.67 -29.53 0.29
CA LEU A 565 2.31 -29.51 -1.02
C LEU A 565 2.23 -28.12 -1.68
N PRO A 566 3.14 -27.79 -2.61
CA PRO A 566 2.97 -26.66 -3.50
C PRO A 566 1.63 -26.72 -4.25
N ILE A 567 1.00 -25.56 -4.46
CA ILE A 567 -0.23 -25.46 -5.28
C ILE A 567 -0.02 -26.00 -6.71
N CYS A 568 1.21 -25.96 -7.25
CA CYS A 568 1.51 -26.62 -8.52
C CYS A 568 1.40 -28.14 -8.50
N GLU A 569 1.79 -28.79 -7.40
CA GLU A 569 1.65 -30.23 -7.25
C GLU A 569 0.19 -30.63 -6.95
N LEU A 570 -0.55 -29.77 -6.23
CA LEU A 570 -2.00 -29.92 -6.06
C LEU A 570 -2.70 -29.88 -7.42
N PHE A 571 -2.32 -28.93 -8.27
CA PHE A 571 -2.83 -28.85 -9.64
C PHE A 571 -2.52 -30.14 -10.42
N ASP A 572 -1.28 -30.62 -10.40
CA ASP A 572 -0.88 -31.84 -11.12
C ASP A 572 -1.56 -33.11 -10.59
N GLU A 573 -1.81 -33.23 -9.27
CA GLU A 573 -2.55 -34.37 -8.68
C GLU A 573 -4.03 -34.32 -9.09
N LEU A 574 -4.66 -33.15 -9.01
CA LEU A 574 -6.04 -32.97 -9.47
C LEU A 574 -6.16 -33.20 -10.99
N ALA A 575 -5.18 -32.76 -11.79
CA ALA A 575 -5.13 -32.94 -13.24
C ALA A 575 -5.02 -34.41 -13.68
N GLN A 576 -4.41 -35.26 -12.85
CA GLN A 576 -4.36 -36.71 -13.09
C GLN A 576 -5.69 -37.41 -12.76
N ARG A 577 -6.48 -36.87 -11.84
CA ARG A 577 -7.73 -37.48 -11.33
C ARG A 577 -9.00 -36.93 -11.97
N TYR A 578 -8.99 -35.67 -12.38
CA TYR A 578 -10.14 -34.95 -12.94
C TYR A 578 -9.79 -34.33 -14.29
N ARG A 579 -10.81 -34.01 -15.08
CA ARG A 579 -10.61 -33.46 -16.43
C ARG A 579 -10.01 -32.05 -16.34
N VAL A 580 -8.78 -31.90 -16.83
CA VAL A 580 -8.19 -30.59 -17.14
C VAL A 580 -9.01 -29.93 -18.26
N MET A 581 -9.41 -28.69 -18.03
CA MET A 581 -10.03 -27.81 -19.03
C MET A 581 -8.98 -26.79 -19.46
N GLN A 582 -8.66 -26.74 -20.75
CA GLN A 582 -7.61 -25.87 -21.28
C GLN A 582 -8.23 -24.71 -22.06
N SER A 583 -7.81 -23.48 -21.79
CA SER A 583 -8.28 -22.26 -22.45
C SER A 583 -7.11 -21.30 -22.66
N GLY A 584 -6.57 -21.25 -23.88
CA GLY A 584 -5.32 -20.54 -24.18
C GLY A 584 -4.12 -21.18 -23.46
N GLU A 585 -3.27 -20.35 -22.85
CA GLU A 585 -2.12 -20.78 -22.04
C GLU A 585 -2.49 -21.24 -20.62
N LYS A 586 -3.78 -21.45 -20.36
CA LYS A 586 -4.29 -21.75 -19.02
C LYS A 586 -4.88 -23.14 -18.94
N GLU A 587 -4.60 -23.80 -17.84
CA GLU A 587 -5.12 -25.11 -17.52
C GLU A 587 -5.91 -24.98 -16.20
N VAL A 588 -7.14 -25.51 -16.19
CA VAL A 588 -8.08 -25.40 -15.06
C VAL A 588 -8.50 -26.80 -14.65
N VAL A 589 -8.49 -27.08 -13.34
CA VAL A 589 -9.03 -28.32 -12.79
C VAL A 589 -10.08 -28.02 -11.73
N VAL A 590 -11.25 -28.61 -11.90
CA VAL A 590 -12.37 -28.56 -10.96
C VAL A 590 -12.48 -29.94 -10.30
N PRO A 591 -12.23 -30.09 -8.99
CA PRO A 591 -12.42 -31.35 -8.28
C PRO A 591 -13.88 -31.80 -8.34
N LYS A 592 -14.13 -33.08 -8.62
CA LYS A 592 -15.49 -33.68 -8.57
C LYS A 592 -15.84 -34.31 -7.23
N GLU A 593 -14.87 -34.42 -6.34
CA GLU A 593 -15.01 -34.91 -4.98
C GLU A 593 -14.58 -33.79 -4.02
N GLU A 594 -14.95 -33.89 -2.75
CA GLU A 594 -14.66 -32.84 -1.78
C GLU A 594 -13.18 -32.79 -1.40
N TRP A 595 -12.47 -31.84 -2.00
CA TRP A 595 -11.14 -31.41 -1.58
C TRP A 595 -11.25 -30.09 -0.81
N TYR A 596 -10.51 -29.96 0.29
CA TYR A 596 -10.50 -28.76 1.11
C TYR A 596 -9.09 -28.15 1.15
N VAL A 597 -8.99 -26.84 1.33
CA VAL A 597 -7.74 -26.13 1.66
C VAL A 597 -7.90 -25.37 2.96
N LEU A 598 -6.82 -25.31 3.72
CA LEU A 598 -6.75 -24.53 4.95
C LEU A 598 -6.84 -23.03 4.63
N SER A 599 -7.91 -22.39 5.07
CA SER A 599 -8.25 -21.00 4.81
C SER A 599 -8.40 -20.23 6.11
N SER A 600 -8.31 -18.90 6.07
CA SER A 600 -8.49 -18.09 7.28
C SER A 600 -9.97 -17.96 7.63
N ASP A 601 -10.28 -18.00 8.92
CA ASP A 601 -11.56 -17.58 9.50
C ASP A 601 -11.71 -16.05 9.62
N GLY A 602 -10.67 -15.28 9.23
CA GLY A 602 -10.60 -13.82 9.37
C GLY A 602 -10.30 -13.32 10.79
N ARG A 603 -10.21 -14.21 11.78
CA ARG A 603 -10.04 -13.90 13.22
C ARG A 603 -8.70 -14.38 13.80
N GLY A 604 -7.84 -14.97 12.97
CA GLY A 604 -6.56 -15.54 13.40
C GLY A 604 -6.64 -17.02 13.79
N GLY A 605 -7.75 -17.69 13.49
CA GLY A 605 -7.83 -19.12 13.34
C GLY A 605 -7.83 -19.52 11.87
N SER A 606 -8.18 -20.78 11.62
CA SER A 606 -8.31 -21.33 10.27
C SER A 606 -9.40 -22.38 10.20
N VAL A 607 -9.89 -22.62 8.98
CA VAL A 607 -10.98 -23.55 8.67
C VAL A 607 -10.64 -24.33 7.41
N TRP A 608 -11.20 -25.54 7.28
CA TRP A 608 -11.21 -26.26 6.01
C TRP A 608 -12.25 -25.65 5.08
N SER A 609 -11.79 -25.05 3.97
CA SER A 609 -12.67 -24.48 2.93
C SER A 609 -12.64 -25.35 1.70
N LEU A 610 -13.80 -25.62 1.10
CA LEU A 610 -13.89 -26.40 -0.14
C LEU A 610 -13.13 -25.70 -1.27
N ILE A 611 -12.35 -26.47 -2.02
CA ILE A 611 -11.67 -26.04 -3.25
C ILE A 611 -12.67 -26.09 -4.40
N ARG A 612 -12.93 -24.94 -5.01
CA ARG A 612 -13.86 -24.79 -6.14
C ARG A 612 -13.15 -25.04 -7.48
N SER A 613 -11.94 -24.53 -7.63
CA SER A 613 -11.05 -24.84 -8.77
C SER A 613 -9.60 -24.50 -8.46
N VAL A 614 -8.69 -25.16 -9.16
CA VAL A 614 -7.26 -24.78 -9.23
C VAL A 614 -6.93 -24.42 -10.68
N LEU A 615 -6.30 -23.28 -10.91
CA LEU A 615 -5.86 -22.83 -12.24
C LEU A 615 -4.33 -22.74 -12.27
N ARG A 616 -3.75 -22.99 -13.44
CA ARG A 616 -2.33 -22.79 -13.78
C ARG A 616 -2.22 -21.86 -14.98
N HIS A 617 -1.40 -20.82 -14.91
CA HIS A 617 -1.05 -19.96 -16.06
C HIS A 617 0.38 -19.41 -15.99
N SER A 618 0.97 -19.07 -17.14
CA SER A 618 2.29 -18.43 -17.24
C SER A 618 2.30 -17.03 -16.61
N TYR A 619 3.41 -16.61 -16.01
CA TYR A 619 3.55 -15.26 -15.45
C TYR A 619 5.01 -14.84 -15.36
N ASP A 620 5.28 -13.62 -15.84
CA ASP A 620 6.66 -13.11 -15.93
C ASP A 620 6.88 -11.85 -15.07
N GLY A 621 5.89 -11.41 -14.29
CA GLY A 621 5.95 -10.21 -13.46
C GLY A 621 6.97 -10.29 -12.31
N LYS A 622 7.01 -9.30 -11.40
CA LYS A 622 7.96 -9.35 -10.27
C LYS A 622 7.39 -10.19 -9.11
N MET A 623 8.23 -11.05 -8.56
CA MET A 623 7.91 -11.84 -7.37
C MET A 623 8.52 -11.19 -6.13
N PHE A 624 7.80 -11.28 -5.03
CA PHE A 624 8.16 -10.71 -3.73
C PHE A 624 8.09 -11.82 -2.68
N ARG A 625 9.24 -12.13 -2.07
CA ARG A 625 9.28 -12.95 -0.87
C ARG A 625 8.97 -12.06 0.32
N VAL A 626 7.77 -12.23 0.86
CA VAL A 626 7.28 -11.55 2.05
C VAL A 626 7.65 -12.40 3.26
N VAL A 627 8.53 -11.91 4.11
CA VAL A 627 9.10 -12.65 5.25
C VAL A 627 8.66 -12.03 6.56
N HIS A 628 8.22 -12.84 7.51
CA HIS A 628 7.90 -12.44 8.87
C HIS A 628 8.59 -13.36 9.89
N SER A 629 8.55 -12.98 11.16
CA SER A 629 8.97 -13.87 12.26
C SER A 629 8.13 -15.16 12.39
N LEU A 630 7.07 -15.34 11.59
CA LEU A 630 6.21 -16.53 11.57
C LEU A 630 6.37 -17.42 10.32
N GLY A 631 7.20 -17.03 9.36
CA GLY A 631 7.35 -17.72 8.07
C GLY A 631 7.53 -16.72 6.93
N GLY A 632 7.64 -17.20 5.69
CA GLY A 632 7.62 -16.30 4.54
C GLY A 632 6.91 -16.93 3.35
N THR A 633 6.21 -16.11 2.58
CA THR A 633 5.48 -16.54 1.39
C THR A 633 5.97 -15.78 0.16
N GLU A 634 5.95 -16.40 -1.00
CA GLU A 634 6.25 -15.74 -2.26
C GLU A 634 4.94 -15.33 -2.92
N VAL A 635 4.91 -14.09 -3.45
CA VAL A 635 3.73 -13.47 -4.05
C VAL A 635 4.12 -12.58 -5.23
N THR A 636 3.28 -12.54 -6.26
CA THR A 636 3.30 -11.50 -7.31
C THR A 636 3.12 -10.11 -6.69
N GLU A 637 3.60 -9.04 -7.34
CA GLU A 637 3.32 -7.64 -6.89
C GLU A 637 1.84 -7.30 -6.78
N ASP A 638 0.98 -8.13 -7.38
CA ASP A 638 -0.44 -7.91 -7.47
C ASP A 638 -1.23 -8.68 -6.40
N HIS A 639 -0.61 -9.56 -5.60
CA HIS A 639 -1.32 -10.06 -4.41
C HIS A 639 -1.41 -8.97 -3.34
N GLY A 640 -2.61 -8.60 -2.94
CA GLY A 640 -2.79 -8.02 -1.62
C GLY A 640 -2.40 -9.04 -0.54
N LEU A 641 -1.67 -8.61 0.49
CA LEU A 641 -1.40 -9.32 1.74
C LEU A 641 -2.36 -8.80 2.80
N ILE A 642 -2.98 -9.70 3.58
CA ILE A 642 -3.88 -9.29 4.66
C ILE A 642 -3.07 -9.13 5.96
N LEU A 643 -3.05 -7.92 6.53
CA LEU A 643 -2.25 -7.51 7.71
C LEU A 643 -2.98 -7.67 9.06
N GLU A 644 -2.30 -7.73 10.22
CA GLU A 644 -2.87 -7.89 11.59
C GLU A 644 -4.13 -7.10 11.89
N ASP A 645 -4.29 -5.92 11.29
CA ASP A 645 -5.42 -4.99 11.40
C ASP A 645 -6.53 -5.16 10.33
N GLY A 646 -6.34 -6.07 9.38
CA GLY A 646 -7.29 -6.35 8.30
C GLY A 646 -7.08 -5.60 7.00
N ARG A 647 -6.11 -4.69 6.93
CA ARG A 647 -5.79 -4.04 5.66
C ARG A 647 -5.25 -5.07 4.67
N VAL A 648 -5.77 -4.96 3.45
CA VAL A 648 -5.14 -5.53 2.27
C VAL A 648 -4.11 -4.52 1.78
N VAL A 649 -2.85 -4.92 1.68
CA VAL A 649 -1.78 -4.11 1.10
C VAL A 649 -1.05 -4.87 0.02
N ASP A 650 -0.69 -4.24 -1.09
CA ASP A 650 0.19 -4.89 -2.06
C ASP A 650 1.58 -5.15 -1.42
N PRO A 651 2.39 -6.09 -1.92
CA PRO A 651 3.56 -6.56 -1.18
C PRO A 651 4.60 -5.46 -1.00
N ARG A 652 4.66 -4.50 -1.92
CA ARG A 652 5.59 -3.36 -1.84
C ARG A 652 5.24 -2.40 -0.70
N SER A 653 3.96 -2.32 -0.31
CA SER A 653 3.44 -1.47 0.76
C SER A 653 3.40 -2.17 2.13
N ALA A 654 3.70 -3.47 2.19
CA ALA A 654 3.61 -4.26 3.42
C ALA A 654 4.83 -4.14 4.35
N VAL A 655 5.90 -3.43 3.97
CA VAL A 655 7.15 -3.39 4.73
C VAL A 655 6.94 -2.74 6.11
N GLY A 656 7.24 -3.48 7.18
CA GLY A 656 7.05 -3.05 8.58
C GLY A 656 5.66 -3.35 9.15
N GLU A 657 4.69 -3.69 8.30
CA GLU A 657 3.34 -4.08 8.68
C GLU A 657 3.30 -5.51 9.23
N ARG A 658 2.32 -5.91 10.05
CA ARG A 658 2.27 -7.30 10.57
C ARG A 658 1.25 -8.13 9.78
N PRO A 659 1.43 -9.45 9.54
CA PRO A 659 0.55 -10.26 8.66
C PRO A 659 -0.63 -10.96 9.35
N LEU A 660 -1.60 -11.53 8.60
CA LEU A 660 -2.37 -12.68 9.08
C LEU A 660 -1.44 -13.85 9.27
N VAL A 661 -1.58 -14.49 10.41
CA VAL A 661 -1.12 -15.84 10.65
C VAL A 661 -2.22 -16.51 11.44
N ALA A 662 -2.73 -17.62 10.92
CA ALA A 662 -3.58 -18.49 11.73
C ALA A 662 -2.75 -19.08 12.87
N ARG A 663 -3.22 -18.89 14.10
CA ARG A 663 -2.57 -19.35 15.34
C ARG A 663 -3.23 -20.61 15.90
N SER A 664 -4.38 -20.98 15.33
CA SER A 664 -5.07 -22.25 15.55
C SER A 664 -5.38 -22.90 14.20
N ALA A 665 -5.39 -24.23 14.19
CA ALA A 665 -5.78 -25.03 13.03
C ALA A 665 -6.76 -26.13 13.45
N PRO A 666 -7.77 -26.44 12.62
CA PRO A 666 -8.72 -27.50 12.90
C PRO A 666 -8.03 -28.88 12.74
N PRO A 667 -8.52 -29.93 13.42
CA PRO A 667 -8.12 -31.30 13.09
C PRO A 667 -8.60 -31.67 11.67
N PRO A 668 -8.03 -32.71 11.04
CA PRO A 668 -8.62 -33.27 9.82
C PRO A 668 -10.01 -33.83 10.11
N SER A 669 -10.93 -33.69 9.15
CA SER A 669 -12.29 -34.27 9.22
C SER A 669 -12.32 -35.81 9.29
N ARG A 670 -11.23 -36.51 8.95
CA ARG A 670 -11.00 -37.94 9.25
C ARG A 670 -9.51 -38.20 9.52
N PRO A 671 -9.13 -39.05 10.50
CA PRO A 671 -7.72 -39.41 10.72
C PRO A 671 -7.20 -40.30 9.59
N SER A 672 -5.96 -40.05 9.15
CA SER A 672 -5.28 -40.93 8.18
C SER A 672 -4.77 -42.20 8.87
N PRO A 673 -4.76 -43.36 8.19
CA PRO A 673 -4.11 -44.54 8.74
C PRO A 673 -2.60 -44.29 8.95
N PRO A 674 -2.00 -44.80 10.04
CA PRO A 674 -0.56 -44.68 10.28
C PRO A 674 0.29 -45.43 9.23
N PRO A 675 1.62 -45.22 9.21
CA PRO A 675 2.50 -45.85 8.23
C PRO A 675 2.27 -47.38 8.12
N PRO A 676 2.08 -47.93 6.91
CA PRO A 676 1.51 -49.26 6.72
C PRO A 676 2.40 -50.37 7.32
N GLY A 677 1.82 -51.11 8.27
CA GLY A 677 2.46 -52.22 8.96
C GLY A 677 2.99 -51.91 10.37
N LEU A 678 2.50 -50.84 11.01
CA LEU A 678 2.74 -50.52 12.43
C LEU A 678 1.44 -50.62 13.24
N ASP A 679 1.54 -51.06 14.49
CA ASP A 679 0.48 -51.03 15.50
C ASP A 679 0.57 -49.74 16.35
N GLY A 680 -0.38 -49.53 17.28
CA GLY A 680 -0.45 -48.32 18.10
C GLY A 680 0.82 -48.05 18.92
N GLU A 681 1.42 -49.10 19.51
CA GLU A 681 2.71 -48.98 20.21
C GLU A 681 3.86 -48.62 19.25
N GLY A 682 3.88 -49.20 18.05
CA GLY A 682 4.84 -48.87 17.00
C GLY A 682 4.72 -47.42 16.50
N VAL A 683 3.50 -46.89 16.39
CA VAL A 683 3.25 -45.47 16.04
C VAL A 683 3.71 -44.56 17.17
N GLN A 684 3.33 -44.85 18.42
CA GLN A 684 3.73 -44.07 19.60
C GLN A 684 5.26 -44.03 19.77
N ALA A 685 5.93 -45.17 19.57
CA ALA A 685 7.38 -45.26 19.55
C ALA A 685 8.02 -44.37 18.46
N LEU A 686 7.44 -44.36 17.26
CA LEU A 686 7.93 -43.57 16.13
C LEU A 686 7.69 -42.06 16.32
N VAL A 687 6.58 -41.68 16.98
CA VAL A 687 6.28 -40.29 17.38
C VAL A 687 7.27 -39.77 18.43
N ARG A 688 7.49 -40.53 19.52
CA ARG A 688 8.53 -40.18 20.52
C ARG A 688 9.92 -40.05 19.89
N LEU A 689 10.24 -40.94 18.95
CA LEU A 689 11.55 -40.94 18.31
C LEU A 689 11.69 -39.80 17.29
N ALA A 690 10.62 -39.40 16.61
CA ALA A 690 10.57 -38.17 15.81
C ALA A 690 10.79 -36.92 16.68
N ALA A 691 10.17 -36.84 17.86
CA ALA A 691 10.38 -35.76 18.81
C ALA A 691 11.85 -35.68 19.29
N LEU A 692 12.44 -36.80 19.72
CA LEU A 692 13.85 -36.89 20.10
C LEU A 692 14.80 -36.57 18.94
N TYR A 693 14.47 -37.00 17.73
CA TYR A 693 15.23 -36.69 16.52
C TYR A 693 15.20 -35.18 16.22
N LEU A 694 14.03 -34.55 16.29
CA LEU A 694 13.85 -33.12 16.00
C LEU A 694 14.49 -32.22 17.09
N SER A 695 14.52 -32.69 18.33
CA SER A 695 15.08 -32.01 19.51
C SER A 695 16.59 -32.16 19.65
N ASN A 696 17.37 -31.53 18.75
CA ASN A 696 18.85 -31.56 18.72
C ASN A 696 19.52 -32.95 18.61
N GLY A 697 18.77 -34.05 18.56
CA GLY A 697 19.30 -35.39 18.29
C GLY A 697 19.89 -35.56 16.89
N THR A 698 20.92 -36.41 16.77
CA THR A 698 21.42 -36.96 15.51
C THR A 698 21.14 -38.46 15.43
N LEU A 699 20.48 -38.90 14.36
CA LEU A 699 20.16 -40.30 14.14
C LEU A 699 21.41 -41.08 13.69
N SER A 700 21.91 -42.00 14.52
CA SER A 700 23.04 -42.86 14.17
C SER A 700 22.66 -44.35 14.21
N VAL A 701 22.93 -45.04 13.11
CA VAL A 701 22.75 -46.50 13.01
C VAL A 701 24.10 -47.16 13.31
N ALA A 702 24.19 -47.87 14.44
CA ALA A 702 25.41 -48.58 14.81
C ALA A 702 25.57 -49.89 14.00
N ARG A 703 26.80 -50.35 13.77
CA ARG A 703 27.09 -51.58 12.99
C ARG A 703 26.54 -52.88 13.62
N SER A 704 26.13 -52.87 14.88
CA SER A 704 25.37 -53.97 15.50
C SER A 704 23.90 -53.92 15.02
N ARG A 705 23.61 -54.74 14.01
CA ARG A 705 22.39 -54.89 13.16
C ARG A 705 20.99 -54.41 13.60
N GLU A 706 20.70 -54.07 14.85
CA GLU A 706 19.30 -53.91 15.35
C GLU A 706 19.09 -52.75 16.36
N ALA A 707 20.06 -51.83 16.52
CA ALA A 707 19.95 -50.69 17.45
C ALA A 707 20.10 -49.33 16.76
N LEU A 708 19.07 -48.48 16.90
CA LEU A 708 19.12 -47.06 16.57
C LEU A 708 19.55 -46.27 17.81
N CYS A 709 20.63 -45.48 17.72
CA CYS A 709 21.02 -44.59 18.82
C CYS A 709 20.96 -43.14 18.38
N VAL A 710 20.18 -42.35 19.10
CA VAL A 710 20.20 -40.89 18.99
C VAL A 710 21.40 -40.39 19.80
N ARG A 711 22.27 -39.61 19.16
CA ARG A 711 23.35 -38.86 19.83
C ARG A 711 22.88 -37.44 20.10
N HIS A 712 23.05 -36.96 21.32
CA HIS A 712 22.68 -35.61 21.73
C HIS A 712 23.92 -34.81 22.14
N GLY A 713 23.88 -33.49 21.92
CA GLY A 713 24.80 -32.46 22.46
C GLY A 713 26.29 -32.80 22.47
N ASP A 714 26.71 -33.49 23.54
CA ASP A 714 28.08 -33.53 24.05
C ASP A 714 28.77 -34.89 23.81
N GLY A 715 28.24 -35.67 22.86
CA GLY A 715 28.73 -37.02 22.53
C GLY A 715 28.02 -38.13 23.29
N GLU A 716 27.13 -37.81 24.23
CA GLU A 716 26.23 -38.77 24.87
C GLU A 716 25.44 -39.55 23.82
N LYS A 717 25.62 -40.87 23.86
CA LYS A 717 24.75 -41.81 23.14
C LYS A 717 23.54 -42.10 24.01
N VAL A 718 22.40 -41.49 23.69
CA VAL A 718 21.10 -41.89 24.25
C VAL A 718 20.64 -43.18 23.52
N CYS A 719 21.36 -44.28 23.76
CA CYS A 719 20.97 -45.63 23.34
C CYS A 719 19.88 -46.20 24.28
N ARG A 720 18.85 -45.41 24.65
CA ARG A 720 17.76 -45.85 25.55
C ARG A 720 16.74 -46.78 24.88
N TRP A 721 16.69 -46.80 23.55
CA TRP A 721 15.67 -47.54 22.78
C TRP A 721 15.93 -49.04 22.59
N ALA A 722 16.92 -49.60 23.28
CA ALA A 722 17.03 -51.05 23.49
C ALA A 722 16.11 -51.57 24.62
N ARG A 723 15.38 -50.69 25.34
CA ARG A 723 14.45 -51.08 26.43
C ARG A 723 12.96 -50.87 26.14
N VAL A 724 12.57 -50.09 25.13
CA VAL A 724 11.15 -50.00 24.72
C VAL A 724 10.77 -51.15 23.79
N LEU A 725 11.75 -51.72 23.08
CA LEU A 725 11.69 -53.08 22.55
C LEU A 725 12.05 -54.10 23.66
N ASP A 726 11.41 -54.01 24.83
CA ASP A 726 11.56 -55.04 25.86
C ASP A 726 11.08 -56.39 25.30
N PRO A 727 11.92 -57.45 25.24
CA PRO A 727 11.49 -58.78 24.83
C PRO A 727 10.36 -59.39 25.68
N ARG A 728 9.95 -58.71 26.77
CA ARG A 728 8.87 -59.11 27.69
C ARG A 728 7.58 -58.29 27.53
N ALA A 729 7.59 -57.17 26.78
CA ALA A 729 6.36 -56.45 26.44
C ALA A 729 5.54 -57.29 25.45
N ARG A 730 4.36 -57.77 25.89
CA ARG A 730 3.56 -58.77 25.16
C ARG A 730 2.70 -58.17 24.04
N LEU A 731 3.32 -57.54 23.04
CA LEU A 731 2.71 -57.47 21.71
C LEU A 731 2.63 -58.89 21.16
N LYS A 732 1.43 -59.47 21.13
CA LYS A 732 1.22 -60.84 20.60
C LYS A 732 1.52 -60.85 19.10
N PRO A 733 2.53 -61.60 18.63
CA PRO A 733 2.84 -61.62 17.20
C PRO A 733 1.75 -62.41 16.46
N GLY A 734 1.14 -61.77 15.47
CA GLY A 734 0.37 -62.47 14.44
C GLY A 734 1.26 -63.42 13.63
N PRO A 735 0.69 -64.47 13.01
CA PRO A 735 1.48 -65.51 12.35
C PRO A 735 2.16 -64.98 11.09
N GLY A 736 3.48 -64.76 11.15
CA GLY A 736 4.29 -64.39 9.97
C GLY A 736 5.22 -63.18 10.11
N GLY A 737 5.62 -62.74 11.30
CA GLY A 737 6.57 -61.62 11.44
C GLY A 737 7.38 -61.62 12.74
N SER A 738 8.70 -61.79 12.64
CA SER A 738 9.60 -61.65 13.79
C SER A 738 9.66 -60.20 14.30
N LEU A 739 9.79 -60.00 15.61
CA LEU A 739 10.11 -58.69 16.22
C LEU A 739 11.34 -58.01 15.60
N ARG A 740 12.30 -58.79 15.06
CA ARG A 740 13.46 -58.28 14.29
C ARG A 740 13.07 -57.65 12.95
N ILE A 741 11.93 -58.04 12.39
CA ILE A 741 11.37 -57.46 11.16
C ILE A 741 10.66 -56.16 11.50
N LEU A 742 9.85 -56.11 12.58
CA LEU A 742 9.19 -54.88 13.00
C LEU A 742 10.23 -53.80 13.36
N SER A 743 11.24 -54.13 14.18
CA SER A 743 12.30 -53.18 14.52
C SER A 743 13.12 -52.72 13.31
N LYS A 744 13.45 -53.63 12.37
CA LYS A 744 14.11 -53.24 11.10
C LYS A 744 13.21 -52.40 10.19
N ARG A 745 11.90 -52.65 10.17
CA ARG A 745 10.94 -51.92 9.33
C ARG A 745 10.70 -50.52 9.88
N ILE A 746 10.52 -50.36 11.19
CA ILE A 746 10.51 -49.05 11.88
C ILE A 746 11.85 -48.34 11.61
N VAL A 747 13.00 -49.01 11.77
CA VAL A 747 14.31 -48.41 11.49
C VAL A 747 14.49 -48.01 10.01
N SER A 748 14.01 -48.81 9.05
CA SER A 748 14.06 -48.47 7.62
C SER A 748 13.18 -47.26 7.33
N LEU A 749 11.91 -47.31 7.75
CA LEU A 749 10.96 -46.20 7.65
C LEU A 749 11.53 -44.92 8.28
N MET A 750 12.20 -45.00 9.43
CA MET A 750 12.80 -43.83 10.07
C MET A 750 14.05 -43.32 9.33
N VAL A 751 14.90 -44.20 8.80
CA VAL A 751 16.07 -43.81 7.99
C VAL A 751 15.63 -43.16 6.67
N GLU A 752 14.59 -43.67 6.04
CA GLU A 752 13.96 -43.15 4.83
C GLU A 752 13.23 -41.82 5.10
N SER A 753 12.39 -41.77 6.13
CA SER A 753 11.50 -40.64 6.43
C SER A 753 12.21 -39.44 7.06
N PHE A 754 13.26 -39.66 7.86
CA PHE A 754 13.92 -38.58 8.63
C PHE A 754 15.33 -38.23 8.13
N GLY A 755 16.03 -39.13 7.43
CA GLY A 755 17.30 -38.83 6.76
C GLY A 755 18.50 -38.49 7.66
N ARG A 756 19.64 -38.14 7.05
CA ARG A 756 20.89 -37.76 7.74
C ARG A 756 21.32 -36.35 7.32
N GLY A 757 21.55 -35.45 8.29
CA GLY A 757 22.02 -34.09 8.02
C GLY A 757 21.96 -33.17 9.25
N ARG A 758 22.34 -31.90 9.08
CA ARG A 758 22.15 -30.84 10.10
C ARG A 758 20.74 -30.21 10.07
N GLY A 759 20.02 -30.38 8.96
CA GLY A 759 18.60 -30.04 8.81
C GLY A 759 17.78 -31.33 8.63
N LYS A 760 16.60 -31.35 9.24
CA LYS A 760 15.79 -32.56 9.48
C LYS A 760 14.55 -32.62 8.57
N VAL A 761 13.96 -33.79 8.40
CA VAL A 761 12.69 -33.95 7.67
C VAL A 761 11.55 -34.11 8.66
N VAL A 762 10.36 -33.63 8.32
CA VAL A 762 9.13 -33.95 9.03
C VAL A 762 8.14 -34.57 8.04
N PRO A 763 7.84 -35.87 8.17
CA PRO A 763 6.94 -36.56 7.25
C PRO A 763 5.53 -35.99 7.28
N GLU A 764 4.94 -35.82 6.08
CA GLU A 764 3.62 -35.21 5.90
C GLU A 764 2.50 -35.96 6.65
N TRP A 765 2.61 -37.29 6.81
CA TRP A 765 1.63 -38.09 7.57
C TRP A 765 1.48 -37.64 9.03
N MET A 766 2.49 -36.97 9.61
CA MET A 766 2.38 -36.40 10.96
C MET A 766 1.32 -35.30 11.05
N ALA A 767 0.99 -34.60 9.96
CA ALA A 767 -0.10 -33.62 9.94
C ALA A 767 -1.48 -34.26 10.21
N SER A 768 -1.63 -35.55 9.89
CA SER A 768 -2.87 -36.31 10.05
C SER A 768 -2.99 -37.05 11.40
N LEU A 769 -2.03 -36.90 12.32
CA LEU A 769 -2.05 -37.55 13.63
C LEU A 769 -3.22 -37.08 14.50
N GLU A 770 -3.64 -37.94 15.43
CA GLU A 770 -4.56 -37.60 16.52
C GLU A 770 -3.87 -36.68 17.56
N ASP A 771 -4.67 -35.88 18.26
CA ASP A 771 -4.17 -34.78 19.11
C ASP A 771 -3.35 -35.27 20.32
N ASP A 772 -3.63 -36.47 20.82
CA ASP A 772 -2.91 -37.11 21.95
C ASP A 772 -1.47 -37.48 21.57
N LEU A 773 -1.27 -38.05 20.38
CA LEU A 773 0.05 -38.33 19.82
C LEU A 773 0.80 -37.05 19.47
N LEU A 774 0.11 -35.98 19.06
CA LEU A 774 0.71 -34.66 18.87
C LEU A 774 1.10 -33.99 20.20
N ASP A 775 0.32 -34.16 21.27
CA ASP A 775 0.71 -33.72 22.62
C ASP A 775 1.94 -34.46 23.13
N GLU A 776 1.98 -35.78 22.96
CA GLU A 776 3.12 -36.61 23.32
C GLU A 776 4.39 -36.22 22.55
N PHE A 777 4.26 -35.93 21.25
CA PHE A 777 5.32 -35.37 20.44
C PHE A 777 5.86 -34.06 21.04
N TRP A 778 4.99 -33.08 21.29
CA TRP A 778 5.40 -31.76 21.75
C TRP A 778 5.92 -31.75 23.19
N ASN A 779 5.30 -32.52 24.10
CA ASN A 779 5.81 -32.71 25.46
C ASN A 779 7.24 -33.26 25.42
N THR A 780 7.48 -34.31 24.62
CA THR A 780 8.83 -34.87 24.43
C THR A 780 9.80 -33.82 23.85
N VAL A 781 9.38 -32.99 22.89
CA VAL A 781 10.24 -31.92 22.32
C VAL A 781 10.61 -30.88 23.38
N MET A 782 9.64 -30.46 24.19
CA MET A 782 9.83 -29.42 25.21
C MET A 782 10.64 -29.93 26.41
N GLU A 783 10.47 -31.19 26.82
CA GLU A 783 11.26 -31.85 27.87
C GLU A 783 12.74 -31.96 27.53
N GLN A 784 13.09 -32.15 26.25
CA GLN A 784 14.50 -32.12 25.80
C GLN A 784 15.09 -30.70 25.75
N GLY A 785 14.31 -29.67 26.15
CA GLY A 785 14.76 -28.29 26.19
C GLY A 785 15.11 -27.69 24.83
N ALA A 786 14.59 -28.26 23.73
CA ALA A 786 14.93 -27.85 22.37
C ALA A 786 14.30 -26.48 22.03
N PRO A 787 15.08 -25.37 21.98
CA PRO A 787 14.53 -24.03 21.80
C PRO A 787 14.33 -23.68 20.31
N GLU A 788 14.71 -24.60 19.43
CA GLU A 788 14.71 -24.49 17.97
C GLU A 788 14.71 -25.89 17.31
N ILE A 789 13.92 -26.06 16.25
CA ILE A 789 13.81 -27.28 15.44
C ILE A 789 14.25 -26.95 14.02
N ARG A 790 15.39 -27.50 13.59
CA ARG A 790 15.97 -27.24 12.26
C ARG A 790 15.49 -28.26 11.22
N VAL A 791 14.69 -27.84 10.24
CA VAL A 791 14.18 -28.67 9.14
C VAL A 791 14.78 -28.29 7.79
N ARG A 792 14.90 -29.22 6.84
CA ARG A 792 15.63 -29.01 5.58
C ARG A 792 14.80 -28.40 4.45
N ASP A 793 13.47 -28.52 4.49
CA ASP A 793 12.57 -28.19 3.38
C ASP A 793 11.27 -27.50 3.84
N GLN A 794 10.59 -26.81 2.91
CA GLN A 794 9.38 -26.01 3.17
C GLN A 794 8.18 -26.87 3.57
N ARG A 795 8.06 -28.10 3.07
CA ARG A 795 6.97 -29.03 3.46
C ARG A 795 7.11 -29.49 4.90
N SER A 796 8.33 -29.85 5.32
CA SER A 796 8.62 -30.18 6.72
C SER A 796 8.31 -29.01 7.65
N LEU A 797 8.61 -27.78 7.21
CA LEU A 797 8.29 -26.56 7.95
C LEU A 797 6.78 -26.34 8.05
N ALA A 798 6.07 -26.37 6.93
CA ALA A 798 4.63 -26.17 6.88
C ALA A 798 3.85 -27.24 7.66
N THR A 799 4.32 -28.49 7.61
CA THR A 799 3.82 -29.61 8.42
C THR A 799 3.96 -29.30 9.92
N LEU A 800 5.12 -28.81 10.38
CA LEU A 800 5.29 -28.38 11.77
C LEU A 800 4.48 -27.13 12.12
N SER A 801 4.37 -26.14 11.22
CA SER A 801 3.57 -24.92 11.44
C SER A 801 2.09 -25.25 11.64
N TYR A 802 1.54 -26.15 10.82
CA TYR A 802 0.18 -26.68 10.95
C TYR A 802 -0.02 -27.48 12.24
N ILE A 803 0.90 -28.40 12.57
CA ILE A 803 0.87 -29.20 13.80
C ILE A 803 0.97 -28.32 15.06
N ALA A 804 1.83 -27.29 15.04
CA ALA A 804 1.95 -26.33 16.14
C ALA A 804 0.67 -25.49 16.29
N ALA A 805 0.07 -25.04 15.18
CA ALA A 805 -1.21 -24.34 15.18
C ALA A 805 -2.36 -25.24 15.69
N ARG A 806 -2.42 -26.52 15.31
CA ARG A 806 -3.41 -27.49 15.85
C ARG A 806 -3.35 -27.62 17.37
N ARG A 807 -2.16 -27.51 17.96
CA ARG A 807 -1.96 -27.56 19.43
C ARG A 807 -1.90 -26.18 20.10
N GLY A 808 -2.17 -25.10 19.36
CA GLY A 808 -2.11 -23.72 19.87
C GLY A 808 -0.72 -23.28 20.34
N ILE A 809 0.34 -23.99 19.95
CA ILE A 809 1.71 -23.73 20.38
C ILE A 809 2.23 -22.52 19.61
N PRO A 810 2.58 -21.40 20.28
CA PRO A 810 3.16 -20.26 19.60
C PRO A 810 4.54 -20.63 19.08
N PHE A 811 4.84 -20.26 17.83
CA PHE A 811 6.14 -20.48 17.23
C PHE A 811 6.68 -19.22 16.54
N THR A 812 7.97 -19.24 16.21
CA THR A 812 8.59 -18.30 15.27
C THR A 812 9.51 -19.03 14.30
N ILE A 813 9.60 -18.55 13.07
CA ILE A 813 10.40 -19.16 12.01
C ILE A 813 11.63 -18.30 11.70
N ALA A 814 12.78 -18.95 11.58
CA ALA A 814 14.00 -18.38 11.04
C ALA A 814 14.48 -19.21 9.84
N ARG A 815 14.85 -18.56 8.73
CA ARG A 815 15.32 -19.21 7.50
C ARG A 815 16.83 -18.95 7.35
N TYR A 816 17.60 -20.01 7.17
CA TYR A 816 19.03 -19.99 6.87
C TYR A 816 19.26 -20.66 5.50
N ASP A 817 20.41 -20.40 4.87
CA ASP A 817 20.67 -20.78 3.47
C ASP A 817 20.64 -22.30 3.20
N LEU A 818 20.65 -23.13 4.25
CA LEU A 818 20.68 -24.60 4.16
C LEU A 818 19.58 -25.30 5.00
N TYR A 819 18.76 -24.56 5.75
CA TYR A 819 17.70 -25.11 6.61
C TYR A 819 16.76 -24.01 7.15
N TYR A 820 15.52 -24.40 7.40
CA TYR A 820 14.52 -23.62 8.13
C TYR A 820 14.58 -24.00 9.61
N THR A 821 14.14 -23.10 10.48
CA THR A 821 14.16 -23.29 11.92
C THR A 821 12.85 -22.83 12.53
N LEU A 822 12.04 -23.75 13.05
CA LEU A 822 10.83 -23.44 13.82
C LEU A 822 11.19 -23.43 15.30
N ASN A 823 10.91 -22.32 15.99
CA ASN A 823 11.20 -22.12 17.41
C ASN A 823 9.88 -22.22 18.19
N PRO A 824 9.54 -23.36 18.81
CA PRO A 824 8.33 -23.48 19.63
C PRO A 824 8.44 -22.61 20.89
N GLY A 825 7.30 -22.26 21.47
CA GLY A 825 7.18 -21.42 22.67
C GLY A 825 7.45 -19.92 22.46
N LYS A 826 8.14 -19.52 21.39
CA LYS A 826 8.46 -18.10 21.13
C LYS A 826 7.29 -17.40 20.44
N ARG A 827 6.91 -16.22 20.95
CA ARG A 827 5.93 -15.34 20.28
C ARG A 827 6.62 -14.40 19.27
N PRO A 828 5.98 -14.14 18.12
CA PRO A 828 6.51 -13.27 17.06
C PRO A 828 6.71 -11.82 17.53
N ARG A 829 7.72 -11.16 16.95
CA ARG A 829 8.04 -9.73 17.15
C ARG A 829 8.51 -9.12 15.83
N GLY A 830 8.04 -7.91 15.52
CA GLY A 830 8.35 -7.20 14.27
C GLY A 830 7.28 -7.35 13.18
N GLY A 831 7.45 -6.59 12.10
CA GLY A 831 6.62 -6.61 10.89
C GLY A 831 7.25 -7.41 9.75
N LEU A 832 6.62 -7.33 8.59
CA LEU A 832 6.97 -7.98 7.32
C LEU A 832 8.21 -7.30 6.73
N ASP A 833 9.16 -8.11 6.30
CA ASP A 833 10.31 -7.75 5.49
C ASP A 833 10.05 -8.26 4.06
N VAL A 834 9.99 -7.36 3.09
CA VAL A 834 9.60 -7.71 1.72
C VAL A 834 10.80 -7.60 0.79
N ARG A 835 11.17 -8.74 0.22
CA ARG A 835 12.34 -8.92 -0.66
C ARG A 835 11.87 -9.29 -2.06
N VAL A 836 12.68 -9.03 -3.07
CA VAL A 836 12.41 -9.54 -4.42
C VAL A 836 12.79 -11.03 -4.46
N ALA A 837 11.90 -11.85 -5.02
CA ALA A 837 12.07 -13.28 -5.25
C ALA A 837 12.50 -13.57 -6.69
N HIS A 838 12.97 -14.79 -6.95
CA HIS A 838 13.16 -15.26 -8.32
C HIS A 838 11.79 -15.58 -8.97
N PRO A 839 11.58 -15.30 -10.26
CA PRO A 839 10.33 -15.64 -10.93
C PRO A 839 10.09 -17.15 -11.02
N SER A 840 8.89 -17.60 -10.68
CA SER A 840 8.35 -18.91 -11.05
C SER A 840 7.80 -18.86 -12.47
N CYS A 841 8.03 -19.89 -13.29
CA CYS A 841 7.54 -19.93 -14.68
C CYS A 841 6.01 -19.94 -14.84
N CYS A 842 5.28 -20.39 -13.81
CA CYS A 842 3.82 -20.36 -13.78
C CYS A 842 3.33 -19.89 -12.41
N VAL A 843 2.17 -19.22 -12.41
CA VAL A 843 1.42 -18.80 -11.24
C VAL A 843 0.04 -19.48 -11.26
N TYR A 844 -0.58 -19.61 -10.10
CA TYR A 844 -1.68 -20.55 -9.87
C TYR A 844 -2.73 -19.95 -8.94
N ASP A 845 -4.00 -20.09 -9.33
CA ASP A 845 -5.12 -19.64 -8.51
C ASP A 845 -5.80 -20.80 -7.81
N LEU A 846 -6.22 -20.52 -6.58
CA LEU A 846 -7.03 -21.41 -5.78
C LEU A 846 -8.35 -20.72 -5.45
N GLU A 847 -9.40 -21.03 -6.19
CA GLU A 847 -10.73 -20.58 -5.82
C GLU A 847 -11.26 -21.45 -4.68
N THR A 848 -11.66 -20.80 -3.58
CA THR A 848 -12.16 -21.46 -2.37
C THR A 848 -13.52 -20.88 -1.98
N GLU A 849 -14.32 -21.66 -1.26
CA GLU A 849 -15.58 -21.18 -0.69
C GLU A 849 -15.39 -19.99 0.28
N ALA A 850 -14.30 -19.98 1.04
CA ALA A 850 -13.94 -18.88 1.96
C ALA A 850 -13.38 -17.63 1.26
N GLY A 851 -13.26 -17.60 -0.07
CA GLY A 851 -12.71 -16.48 -0.85
C GLY A 851 -11.23 -16.18 -0.60
N ASN A 852 -10.56 -16.99 0.22
CA ASN A 852 -9.17 -16.83 0.63
C ASN A 852 -8.52 -18.20 0.92
N PHE A 853 -7.19 -18.23 1.05
CA PHE A 853 -6.46 -19.43 1.48
C PHE A 853 -5.16 -19.05 2.21
N LEU A 854 -4.67 -19.93 3.07
CA LEU A 854 -3.45 -19.72 3.84
C LEU A 854 -2.21 -20.25 3.13
N ASP A 855 -1.10 -19.53 3.29
CA ASP A 855 0.24 -20.04 2.96
C ASP A 855 0.69 -21.12 3.94
N GLY A 856 1.37 -22.16 3.45
CA GLY A 856 1.86 -23.24 4.29
C GLY A 856 3.04 -22.88 5.20
N GLU A 857 3.95 -21.97 4.81
CA GLU A 857 5.14 -21.69 5.64
C GLU A 857 4.76 -21.03 6.97
N GLY A 858 3.87 -20.03 6.93
CA GLY A 858 3.51 -19.20 8.07
C GLY A 858 2.01 -18.87 8.20
N LEU A 859 1.11 -19.53 7.46
CA LEU A 859 -0.34 -19.43 7.60
C LEU A 859 -0.94 -18.04 7.25
N MET A 860 -0.46 -17.40 6.16
CA MET A 860 -0.79 -16.03 5.73
C MET A 860 -1.78 -15.92 4.52
N ALA A 861 -2.67 -14.91 4.50
CA ALA A 861 -3.83 -14.76 3.58
C ALA A 861 -3.76 -13.52 2.61
N LEU A 862 -4.44 -13.54 1.43
CA LEU A 862 -4.18 -12.68 0.22
C LEU A 862 -5.42 -12.15 -0.62
N HIS A 863 -5.31 -11.22 -1.63
CA HIS A 863 -6.46 -10.34 -2.11
C HIS A 863 -6.40 -9.33 -3.41
N ASN A 864 -7.48 -8.93 -4.21
CA ASN A 864 -7.62 -7.65 -5.13
C ASN A 864 -8.96 -7.33 -5.98
N THR A 865 -9.23 -6.10 -6.63
CA THR A 865 -10.08 -5.67 -7.91
C THR A 865 -10.23 -4.13 -8.26
N ASP A 866 -10.74 -3.74 -9.48
CA ASP A 866 -12.00 -2.90 -9.73
C ASP A 866 -12.70 -2.88 -11.16
N SER A 867 -12.04 -3.10 -12.32
CA SER A 867 -12.60 -2.90 -13.70
C SER A 867 -12.83 -4.17 -14.57
N VAL A 868 -13.57 -4.07 -15.72
CA VAL A 868 -13.82 -5.18 -16.68
C VAL A 868 -13.38 -4.85 -18.12
N PHE A 869 -12.68 -5.80 -18.77
CA PHE A 869 -12.20 -5.70 -20.16
C PHE A 869 -12.79 -6.86 -20.99
N PHE A 870 -13.42 -6.57 -22.13
CA PHE A 870 -14.04 -7.60 -22.97
C PHE A 870 -13.97 -7.31 -24.47
N ILE A 871 -14.09 -8.35 -25.28
CA ILE A 871 -14.22 -8.26 -26.74
C ILE A 871 -15.68 -8.56 -27.12
N PRO A 872 -16.34 -7.68 -27.90
CA PRO A 872 -17.66 -7.94 -28.44
C PRO A 872 -17.76 -9.23 -29.25
N LYS A 873 -18.96 -9.81 -29.31
CA LYS A 873 -19.26 -10.83 -30.33
C LYS A 873 -19.20 -10.15 -31.69
N ASP A 874 -18.69 -10.87 -32.69
CA ASP A 874 -18.50 -10.37 -34.06
C ASP A 874 -17.62 -9.11 -34.18
N ALA A 875 -16.82 -8.76 -33.15
CA ALA A 875 -16.00 -7.55 -33.11
C ALA A 875 -15.15 -7.35 -34.37
N GLU A 876 -14.63 -8.42 -34.99
CA GLU A 876 -13.86 -8.37 -36.24
C GLU A 876 -14.56 -7.57 -37.34
N ARG A 877 -15.90 -7.64 -37.43
CA ARG A 877 -16.72 -6.97 -38.46
C ARG A 877 -17.12 -5.54 -38.10
N MET A 878 -17.06 -5.16 -36.83
CA MET A 878 -17.54 -3.86 -36.36
C MET A 878 -16.60 -2.69 -36.69
N THR A 879 -17.14 -1.52 -37.01
CA THR A 879 -16.37 -0.26 -37.07
C THR A 879 -16.08 0.29 -35.66
N LEU A 880 -15.29 1.36 -35.55
CA LEU A 880 -15.03 1.99 -34.25
C LEU A 880 -16.31 2.60 -33.67
N GLU A 881 -17.15 3.18 -34.53
CA GLU A 881 -18.45 3.77 -34.18
C GLU A 881 -19.39 2.70 -33.61
N GLU A 882 -19.52 1.55 -34.28
CA GLU A 882 -20.36 0.43 -33.80
C GLU A 882 -19.86 -0.15 -32.46
N LEU A 883 -18.54 -0.22 -32.24
CA LEU A 883 -17.95 -0.62 -30.95
C LEU A 883 -18.29 0.39 -29.84
N VAL A 884 -18.25 1.69 -30.14
CA VAL A 884 -18.57 2.76 -29.19
C VAL A 884 -20.07 2.77 -28.87
N GLU A 885 -20.94 2.61 -29.87
CA GLU A 885 -22.39 2.49 -29.67
C GLU A 885 -22.72 1.27 -28.79
N LEU A 886 -22.15 0.10 -29.08
CA LEU A 886 -22.33 -1.10 -28.27
C LEU A 886 -21.83 -0.93 -26.83
N GLY A 887 -20.67 -0.31 -26.64
CA GLY A 887 -20.12 -0.03 -25.30
C GLY A 887 -21.04 0.87 -24.46
N ASN A 888 -21.57 1.93 -25.08
CA ASN A 888 -22.55 2.83 -24.44
C ASN A 888 -23.90 2.13 -24.16
N ASP A 889 -24.37 1.25 -25.06
CA ASP A 889 -25.63 0.53 -24.85
C ASP A 889 -25.53 -0.51 -23.74
N LEU A 890 -24.49 -1.37 -23.78
CA LEU A 890 -24.25 -2.39 -22.77
C LEU A 890 -24.02 -1.78 -21.38
N SER A 891 -23.26 -0.69 -21.27
CA SER A 891 -23.01 -0.03 -19.97
C SER A 891 -24.29 0.58 -19.40
N ARG A 892 -25.12 1.25 -20.21
CA ARG A 892 -26.45 1.73 -19.80
C ARG A 892 -27.36 0.60 -19.34
N ARG A 893 -27.51 -0.43 -20.18
CA ARG A 893 -28.38 -1.58 -19.91
C ARG A 893 -27.98 -2.34 -18.65
N LEU A 894 -26.69 -2.65 -18.49
CA LEU A 894 -26.19 -3.33 -17.29
C LEU A 894 -26.31 -2.43 -16.05
N SER A 895 -26.22 -1.10 -16.19
CA SER A 895 -26.46 -0.18 -15.09
C SER A 895 -27.91 -0.22 -14.60
N GLU A 896 -28.87 -0.27 -15.53
CA GLU A 896 -30.30 -0.40 -15.25
C GLU A 896 -30.64 -1.76 -14.65
N GLU A 897 -30.15 -2.87 -15.25
CA GLU A 897 -30.38 -4.24 -14.76
C GLU A 897 -29.79 -4.47 -13.35
N LEU A 898 -28.64 -3.88 -13.03
CA LEU A 898 -27.91 -4.13 -11.77
C LEU A 898 -28.08 -3.03 -10.72
N GLY A 899 -28.69 -1.89 -11.06
CA GLY A 899 -28.87 -0.74 -10.18
C GLY A 899 -27.54 -0.12 -9.69
N ILE A 900 -26.47 -0.22 -10.47
CA ILE A 900 -25.13 0.31 -10.17
C ILE A 900 -24.56 0.90 -11.47
N VAL A 901 -24.08 2.14 -11.44
CA VAL A 901 -23.65 2.85 -12.64
C VAL A 901 -22.29 2.34 -13.15
N LEU A 902 -22.31 1.75 -14.34
CA LEU A 902 -21.16 1.45 -15.18
C LEU A 902 -20.98 2.58 -16.20
N GLU A 903 -19.74 3.01 -16.42
CA GLU A 903 -19.34 3.92 -17.49
C GLU A 903 -18.51 3.14 -18.52
N PHE A 904 -18.83 3.28 -19.81
CA PHE A 904 -17.98 2.82 -20.88
C PHE A 904 -16.80 3.79 -21.02
N GLU A 905 -15.58 3.31 -20.78
CA GLU A 905 -14.40 4.17 -20.62
C GLU A 905 -13.62 4.37 -21.92
N MET A 906 -13.32 3.28 -22.63
CA MET A 906 -12.44 3.32 -23.80
C MET A 906 -12.57 2.10 -24.73
N VAL A 907 -12.15 2.30 -26.00
CA VAL A 907 -11.80 1.20 -26.94
C VAL A 907 -10.28 1.12 -27.05
N ILE A 908 -9.74 -0.08 -26.92
CA ILE A 908 -8.32 -0.38 -27.11
C ILE A 908 -8.16 -1.31 -28.32
N ASP A 909 -7.44 -0.86 -29.36
CA ASP A 909 -7.09 -1.67 -30.53
C ASP A 909 -5.68 -1.33 -31.06
N PRO A 910 -4.67 -2.19 -30.88
CA PRO A 910 -4.67 -3.46 -30.14
C PRO A 910 -4.34 -3.30 -28.64
N LEU A 911 -4.65 -4.33 -27.84
CA LEU A 911 -4.26 -4.52 -26.44
C LEU A 911 -3.32 -5.73 -26.34
N PHE A 912 -2.06 -5.53 -25.95
CA PHE A 912 -1.14 -6.59 -25.58
C PHE A 912 -1.13 -6.83 -24.05
N THR A 913 -1.15 -8.11 -23.66
CA THR A 913 -0.74 -8.53 -22.32
C THR A 913 0.02 -9.85 -22.41
N HIS A 914 0.92 -10.06 -21.45
CA HIS A 914 1.68 -11.31 -21.28
C HIS A 914 1.04 -12.25 -20.26
N GLY A 915 -0.26 -12.11 -19.98
CA GLY A 915 -0.98 -12.90 -18.98
C GLY A 915 -0.72 -12.52 -17.52
N ALA A 916 0.44 -11.92 -17.23
CA ALA A 916 0.69 -11.35 -15.91
C ALA A 916 -0.25 -10.16 -15.63
N LYS A 917 -0.50 -9.93 -14.35
CA LYS A 917 -1.61 -9.08 -13.93
C LYS A 917 -1.19 -7.67 -13.57
N LYS A 918 -2.19 -6.80 -13.65
CA LYS A 918 -2.11 -5.34 -13.81
C LYS A 918 -1.14 -4.88 -14.92
N ARG A 919 -0.75 -5.79 -15.82
CA ARG A 919 0.34 -5.66 -16.79
C ARG A 919 -0.19 -5.83 -18.20
N TYR A 920 -0.60 -4.71 -18.78
CA TYR A 920 -1.05 -4.63 -20.16
C TYR A 920 -0.59 -3.31 -20.78
N VAL A 921 -0.49 -3.32 -22.10
CA VAL A 921 -0.18 -2.15 -22.92
C VAL A 921 -1.10 -2.15 -24.14
N GLY A 922 -1.64 -1.01 -24.52
CA GLY A 922 -2.59 -0.94 -25.61
C GLY A 922 -2.62 0.42 -26.28
N MET A 923 -3.07 0.45 -27.53
CA MET A 923 -3.41 1.68 -28.22
C MET A 923 -4.89 1.98 -27.93
N VAL A 924 -5.15 2.97 -27.09
CA VAL A 924 -6.49 3.56 -27.00
C VAL A 924 -6.79 4.17 -28.36
N VAL A 925 -7.97 3.88 -28.91
CA VAL A 925 -8.45 4.43 -30.19
C VAL A 925 -9.71 5.29 -30.03
N TRP A 926 -10.36 5.19 -28.88
CA TRP A 926 -11.44 6.08 -28.43
C TRP A 926 -11.40 6.17 -26.89
N PRO A 927 -11.59 7.36 -26.27
CA PRO A 927 -11.98 8.64 -26.89
C PRO A 927 -10.84 9.38 -27.60
N GLU A 928 -9.60 9.24 -27.13
CA GLU A 928 -8.41 9.86 -27.73
C GLU A 928 -7.34 8.81 -28.02
N ARG A 929 -6.51 9.04 -29.03
CA ARG A 929 -5.49 8.07 -29.45
C ARG A 929 -4.23 8.19 -28.60
N GLU A 930 -4.09 7.32 -27.60
CA GLU A 930 -2.90 7.26 -26.74
C GLU A 930 -2.37 5.83 -26.49
N MET A 931 -1.06 5.71 -26.21
CA MET A 931 -0.47 4.45 -25.76
C MET A 931 -0.64 4.30 -24.25
N LEU A 932 -1.60 3.47 -23.86
CA LEU A 932 -1.88 3.09 -22.49
C LEU A 932 -0.88 2.03 -22.01
N VAL A 933 -0.11 2.29 -20.95
CA VAL A 933 0.76 1.29 -20.31
C VAL A 933 0.39 1.13 -18.83
N ARG A 934 0.28 -0.11 -18.34
CA ARG A 934 0.02 -0.47 -16.94
C ARG A 934 0.97 -1.59 -16.48
N GLY A 935 1.39 -1.55 -15.22
CA GLY A 935 2.20 -2.59 -14.54
C GLY A 935 3.66 -2.75 -14.98
N TYR A 936 3.99 -2.43 -16.22
CA TYR A 936 5.34 -2.59 -16.78
C TYR A 936 6.38 -1.57 -16.27
N GLU A 937 7.66 -1.92 -16.45
CA GLU A 937 8.84 -1.15 -16.03
C GLU A 937 8.96 0.28 -16.60
N THR A 938 8.10 0.69 -17.54
CA THR A 938 8.17 2.02 -18.18
C THR A 938 7.95 3.18 -17.19
N ARG A 939 7.18 2.98 -16.12
CA ARG A 939 6.89 3.99 -15.08
C ARG A 939 7.56 3.69 -13.72
N ARG A 940 8.48 2.73 -13.69
CA ARG A 940 9.17 2.33 -12.45
C ARG A 940 10.38 3.23 -12.18
N THR A 941 10.57 3.62 -10.93
CA THR A 941 11.73 4.44 -10.52
C THR A 941 12.97 3.58 -10.25
N ASP A 942 12.81 2.27 -10.03
CA ASP A 942 13.91 1.33 -9.79
C ASP A 942 14.55 0.79 -11.09
N SER A 943 14.04 1.15 -12.27
CA SER A 943 14.60 0.83 -13.60
C SER A 943 15.50 1.93 -14.15
N PHE A 944 16.55 1.53 -14.87
CA PHE A 944 17.46 2.46 -15.55
C PHE A 944 16.84 3.01 -16.84
N ASP A 945 17.36 4.12 -17.36
CA ASP A 945 16.71 4.87 -18.45
C ASP A 945 16.60 4.07 -19.75
N LEU A 946 17.67 3.37 -20.16
CA LEU A 946 17.59 2.48 -21.31
C LEU A 946 16.60 1.32 -21.13
N GLN A 947 16.37 0.85 -19.90
CA GLN A 947 15.38 -0.22 -19.61
C GLN A 947 13.95 0.27 -19.89
N THR A 948 13.66 1.53 -19.55
CA THR A 948 12.38 2.20 -19.83
C THR A 948 12.22 2.52 -21.32
N GLU A 949 13.26 3.08 -21.94
CA GLU A 949 13.26 3.49 -23.35
C GLU A 949 13.09 2.28 -24.29
N ALA A 950 13.89 1.23 -24.10
CA ALA A 950 13.84 0.04 -24.94
C ALA A 950 12.49 -0.68 -24.84
N LEU A 951 11.93 -0.81 -23.64
CA LEU A 951 10.63 -1.45 -23.45
C LEU A 951 9.50 -0.63 -24.10
N SER A 952 9.58 0.70 -24.05
CA SER A 952 8.59 1.58 -24.69
C SER A 952 8.65 1.51 -26.22
N GLU A 953 9.85 1.40 -26.80
CA GLU A 953 10.03 1.25 -28.25
C GLU A 953 9.56 -0.14 -28.75
N VAL A 954 9.80 -1.20 -27.98
CA VAL A 954 9.23 -2.54 -28.25
C VAL A 954 7.70 -2.48 -28.22
N PHE A 955 7.09 -1.84 -27.23
CA PHE A 955 5.64 -1.66 -27.19
C PHE A 955 5.10 -0.85 -28.36
N ARG A 956 5.73 0.28 -28.72
CA ARG A 956 5.33 1.12 -29.84
C ARG A 956 5.22 0.30 -31.13
N ARG A 957 6.27 -0.46 -31.46
CA ARG A 957 6.31 -1.34 -32.64
C ARG A 957 5.23 -2.43 -32.61
N LEU A 958 5.02 -3.08 -31.46
CA LEU A 958 3.98 -4.10 -31.32
C LEU A 958 2.57 -3.55 -31.51
N LEU A 959 2.28 -2.35 -31.01
CA LEU A 959 0.98 -1.69 -31.22
C LEU A 959 0.79 -1.19 -32.66
N GLU A 960 1.88 -0.95 -33.38
CA GLU A 960 1.89 -0.66 -34.83
C GLU A 960 1.81 -1.92 -35.71
N GLY A 961 1.96 -3.12 -35.13
CA GLY A 961 1.99 -4.41 -35.85
C GLY A 961 3.38 -4.86 -36.32
N ASP A 962 4.44 -4.09 -36.05
CA ASP A 962 5.83 -4.43 -36.33
C ASP A 962 6.41 -5.41 -35.29
N ILE A 963 5.88 -6.65 -35.27
CA ILE A 963 6.30 -7.68 -34.31
C ILE A 963 7.76 -8.08 -34.55
N ASP A 964 8.15 -8.32 -35.81
CA ASP A 964 9.50 -8.73 -36.16
C ASP A 964 10.53 -7.63 -35.88
N GLY A 965 10.21 -6.37 -36.15
CA GLY A 965 11.08 -5.23 -35.81
C GLY A 965 11.14 -4.96 -34.31
N ALA A 966 10.07 -5.21 -33.55
CA ALA A 966 10.10 -5.14 -32.08
C ALA A 966 11.09 -6.17 -31.50
N VAL A 967 11.03 -7.42 -31.98
CA VAL A 967 11.97 -8.49 -31.61
C VAL A 967 13.40 -8.17 -32.06
N ALA A 968 13.59 -7.69 -33.29
CA ALA A 968 14.89 -7.35 -33.83
C ALA A 968 15.56 -6.20 -33.04
N TYR A 969 14.80 -5.16 -32.70
CA TYR A 969 15.25 -4.05 -31.86
C TYR A 969 15.60 -4.52 -30.45
N ALA A 970 14.75 -5.33 -29.81
CA ALA A 970 15.00 -5.87 -28.47
C ALA A 970 16.32 -6.64 -28.38
N ARG A 971 16.63 -7.44 -29.42
CA ARG A 971 17.92 -8.12 -29.56
C ARG A 971 19.07 -7.12 -29.75
N GLU A 972 18.92 -6.16 -30.67
CA GLU A 972 19.99 -5.20 -30.98
C GLU A 972 20.42 -4.39 -29.75
N VAL A 973 19.45 -3.87 -28.98
CA VAL A 973 19.74 -3.04 -27.80
C VAL A 973 20.40 -3.85 -26.67
N VAL A 974 19.99 -5.11 -26.45
CA VAL A 974 20.66 -6.02 -25.50
C VAL A 974 22.12 -6.28 -25.91
N GLN A 975 22.38 -6.46 -27.22
CA GLN A 975 23.74 -6.66 -27.71
C GLN A 975 24.60 -5.38 -27.65
N LYS A 976 24.04 -4.19 -27.89
CA LYS A 976 24.74 -2.90 -27.68
C LYS A 976 25.17 -2.72 -26.22
N VAL A 977 24.27 -2.98 -25.27
CA VAL A 977 24.63 -2.97 -23.82
C VAL A 977 25.75 -3.98 -23.55
N ARG A 978 25.62 -5.22 -24.05
CA ARG A 978 26.61 -6.29 -23.82
C ARG A 978 28.00 -5.94 -24.38
N ARG A 979 28.10 -5.18 -25.47
CA ARG A 979 29.37 -4.68 -26.05
C ARG A 979 29.93 -3.45 -25.33
N GLY A 980 29.15 -2.80 -24.46
CA GLY A 980 29.54 -1.57 -23.77
C GLY A 980 29.34 -0.29 -24.59
N GLU A 981 28.51 -0.34 -25.63
CA GLU A 981 28.24 0.76 -26.58
C GLU A 981 27.12 1.70 -26.08
N VAL A 982 26.94 1.80 -24.76
CA VAL A 982 25.85 2.54 -24.12
C VAL A 982 26.44 3.44 -23.03
N PRO A 983 26.08 4.73 -23.00
CA PRO A 983 26.67 5.67 -22.04
C PRO A 983 26.14 5.42 -20.61
N VAL A 984 26.93 5.79 -19.61
CA VAL A 984 26.72 5.38 -18.22
C VAL A 984 25.45 5.99 -17.60
N ASP A 985 25.08 7.21 -17.98
CA ASP A 985 23.88 7.91 -17.53
C ASP A 985 22.60 7.10 -17.81
N LYS A 986 22.57 6.40 -18.95
CA LYS A 986 21.46 5.52 -19.37
C LYS A 986 21.33 4.25 -18.53
N LEU A 987 22.35 3.91 -17.73
CA LEU A 987 22.41 2.72 -16.87
C LEU A 987 22.20 3.03 -15.37
N VAL A 988 21.95 4.29 -15.02
CA VAL A 988 21.78 4.73 -13.63
C VAL A 988 20.51 4.15 -13.02
N ILE A 989 20.63 3.55 -11.83
CA ILE A 989 19.52 3.04 -11.04
C ILE A 989 19.30 3.98 -9.86
N SER A 990 18.04 4.28 -9.51
CA SER A 990 17.70 5.17 -8.39
C SER A 990 16.68 4.54 -7.44
N ARG A 991 16.79 4.81 -6.14
CA ARG A 991 15.82 4.34 -5.13
C ARG A 991 15.83 5.24 -3.90
N SER A 992 14.65 5.50 -3.32
CA SER A 992 14.53 6.21 -2.04
C SER A 992 15.11 5.36 -0.91
N VAL A 993 15.98 5.98 -0.10
CA VAL A 993 16.67 5.33 1.01
C VAL A 993 16.14 5.91 2.32
N ARG A 994 15.62 5.06 3.21
CA ARG A 994 15.10 5.42 4.53
C ARG A 994 16.24 5.66 5.53
N ASP A 995 15.93 5.81 6.82
CA ASP A 995 17.00 5.90 7.82
C ASP A 995 17.82 4.60 7.85
N PHE A 996 19.13 4.71 8.07
CA PHE A 996 20.02 3.55 8.05
C PHE A 996 19.70 2.55 9.18
N SER A 997 19.14 3.01 10.29
CA SER A 997 18.70 2.16 11.41
C SER A 997 17.44 1.33 11.10
N GLU A 998 16.62 1.74 10.12
CA GLU A 998 15.45 0.97 9.67
C GLU A 998 15.82 -0.25 8.81
N TYR A 999 17.08 -0.38 8.39
CA TYR A 999 17.57 -1.50 7.60
C TYR A 999 18.29 -2.53 8.48
N LYS A 1000 17.88 -3.79 8.39
CA LYS A 1000 18.49 -4.89 9.14
C LYS A 1000 19.98 -5.10 8.80
N ASN A 1001 20.31 -5.07 7.51
CA ASN A 1001 21.68 -5.24 6.99
C ASN A 1001 22.02 -4.07 6.02
N PRO A 1002 22.25 -2.84 6.52
CA PRO A 1002 22.42 -1.66 5.67
C PRO A 1002 23.56 -1.82 4.66
N ASP A 1003 24.72 -2.32 5.08
CA ASP A 1003 25.92 -2.41 4.24
C ASP A 1003 25.84 -3.46 3.11
N SER A 1004 24.87 -4.39 3.16
CA SER A 1004 24.62 -5.30 2.04
C SER A 1004 23.76 -4.70 0.91
N LEU A 1005 23.09 -3.57 1.16
CA LEU A 1005 22.12 -2.99 0.23
C LEU A 1005 22.80 -2.00 -0.71
N PRO A 1006 22.75 -2.20 -2.06
CA PRO A 1006 23.42 -1.32 -3.02
C PRO A 1006 23.13 0.17 -2.83
N PHE A 1007 21.87 0.54 -2.66
CA PHE A 1007 21.45 1.94 -2.46
C PHE A 1007 21.96 2.55 -1.15
N VAL A 1008 22.13 1.74 -0.08
CA VAL A 1008 22.71 2.21 1.19
C VAL A 1008 24.24 2.30 1.10
N GLN A 1009 24.90 1.34 0.43
CA GLN A 1009 26.32 1.46 0.12
C GLN A 1009 26.61 2.73 -0.69
N ALA A 1010 25.81 3.00 -1.72
CA ALA A 1010 25.90 4.22 -2.52
C ALA A 1010 25.66 5.47 -1.65
N ALA A 1011 24.65 5.47 -0.77
CA ALA A 1011 24.38 6.57 0.15
C ALA A 1011 25.58 6.84 1.10
N LYS A 1012 26.12 5.79 1.73
CA LYS A 1012 27.30 5.89 2.60
C LYS A 1012 28.55 6.34 1.83
N LYS A 1013 28.77 5.88 0.59
CA LYS A 1013 29.87 6.34 -0.28
C LYS A 1013 29.70 7.80 -0.68
N MET A 1014 28.47 8.23 -0.98
CA MET A 1014 28.11 9.61 -1.30
C MET A 1014 28.36 10.54 -0.11
N MET A 1015 27.90 10.17 1.09
CA MET A 1015 28.18 10.90 2.34
C MET A 1015 29.69 10.99 2.64
N LYS A 1016 30.44 9.89 2.46
CA LYS A 1016 31.91 9.90 2.60
C LYS A 1016 32.64 10.81 1.59
N ARG A 1017 31.98 11.20 0.50
CA ARG A 1017 32.46 12.20 -0.48
C ARG A 1017 31.97 13.63 -0.18
N GLY A 1018 31.37 13.87 0.99
CA GLY A 1018 30.88 15.19 1.41
C GLY A 1018 29.50 15.58 0.89
N PHE A 1019 28.78 14.68 0.19
CA PHE A 1019 27.45 14.98 -0.33
C PHE A 1019 26.36 14.72 0.73
N PRO A 1020 25.41 15.65 0.94
CA PRO A 1020 24.37 15.49 1.96
C PRO A 1020 23.39 14.35 1.62
N PHE A 1021 22.88 13.70 2.66
CA PHE A 1021 21.87 12.65 2.57
C PHE A 1021 20.83 12.82 3.68
N ARG A 1022 19.55 12.66 3.33
CA ARG A 1022 18.41 12.66 4.27
C ARG A 1022 17.61 11.36 4.09
N PRO A 1023 17.14 10.73 5.18
CA PRO A 1023 16.13 9.68 5.10
C PRO A 1023 14.94 10.09 4.22
N GLY A 1024 14.60 9.25 3.26
CA GLY A 1024 13.59 9.48 2.23
C GLY A 1024 14.15 9.87 0.86
N SER A 1025 15.37 10.40 0.76
CA SER A 1025 15.98 10.86 -0.51
C SER A 1025 16.24 9.73 -1.50
N LYS A 1026 15.99 9.94 -2.80
CA LYS A 1026 16.51 9.05 -3.85
C LYS A 1026 18.03 9.14 -3.96
N VAL A 1027 18.68 7.99 -3.85
CA VAL A 1027 20.10 7.80 -4.13
C VAL A 1027 20.23 7.08 -5.46
N SER A 1028 21.16 7.56 -6.28
CA SER A 1028 21.44 7.04 -7.62
C SER A 1028 22.79 6.31 -7.64
N TRP A 1029 22.87 5.16 -8.32
CA TRP A 1029 24.08 4.36 -8.40
C TRP A 1029 24.20 3.59 -9.71
N VAL A 1030 25.40 3.11 -9.97
CA VAL A 1030 25.73 2.19 -11.06
C VAL A 1030 26.36 0.94 -10.47
N VAL A 1031 25.94 -0.22 -10.94
CA VAL A 1031 26.54 -1.51 -10.57
C VAL A 1031 27.86 -1.68 -11.32
N THR A 1032 28.94 -1.89 -10.57
CA THR A 1032 30.30 -2.03 -11.11
C THR A 1032 30.79 -3.48 -11.04
N ASN A 1033 30.25 -4.28 -10.13
CA ASN A 1033 30.52 -5.73 -10.07
C ASN A 1033 29.36 -6.51 -9.41
N ASP A 1034 28.60 -7.24 -10.23
CA ASP A 1034 27.49 -8.10 -9.79
C ASP A 1034 27.94 -9.45 -9.21
N ARG A 1035 29.21 -9.84 -9.41
CA ARG A 1035 29.72 -11.17 -9.03
C ARG A 1035 30.23 -11.27 -7.60
N LYS A 1036 30.43 -10.14 -6.91
CA LYS A 1036 30.82 -10.10 -5.50
C LYS A 1036 29.60 -10.00 -4.61
N GLN A 1037 29.72 -10.50 -3.38
CA GLN A 1037 28.73 -10.30 -2.33
C GLN A 1037 29.35 -9.61 -1.10
N PRO A 1038 28.80 -8.47 -0.64
CA PRO A 1038 27.70 -7.72 -1.28
C PRO A 1038 28.12 -7.15 -2.64
N GLN A 1039 27.12 -6.90 -3.50
CA GLN A 1039 27.32 -6.32 -4.85
C GLN A 1039 28.08 -5.00 -4.76
N GLU A 1040 29.11 -4.81 -5.60
CA GLU A 1040 29.85 -3.55 -5.64
C GLU A 1040 29.13 -2.54 -6.53
N VAL A 1041 28.88 -1.36 -5.97
CA VAL A 1041 28.24 -0.24 -6.66
C VAL A 1041 28.95 1.07 -6.36
N GLU A 1042 28.88 2.00 -7.30
CA GLU A 1042 29.38 3.36 -7.13
C GLU A 1042 28.23 4.37 -7.23
N PRO A 1043 28.17 5.39 -6.34
CA PRO A 1043 27.14 6.41 -6.43
C PRO A 1043 27.32 7.23 -7.71
N TYR A 1044 26.22 7.46 -8.42
CA TYR A 1044 26.17 8.32 -9.59
C TYR A 1044 25.64 9.69 -9.16
N ILE A 1045 26.44 10.72 -9.36
CA ILE A 1045 26.14 12.10 -8.94
C ILE A 1045 26.15 12.96 -10.21
N PRO A 1046 25.03 13.58 -10.61
CA PRO A 1046 24.99 14.50 -11.75
C PRO A 1046 26.05 15.60 -11.63
N GLY A 1047 26.68 15.96 -12.75
CA GLY A 1047 27.77 16.94 -12.80
C GLY A 1047 29.15 16.41 -12.33
N VAL A 1048 29.23 15.22 -11.74
CA VAL A 1048 30.50 14.61 -11.33
C VAL A 1048 30.91 13.53 -12.32
N GLU A 1049 32.18 13.54 -12.76
CA GLU A 1049 32.75 12.53 -13.65
C GLU A 1049 32.65 11.12 -13.04
N PHE A 1050 31.97 10.21 -13.74
CA PHE A 1050 31.84 8.82 -13.30
C PHE A 1050 33.05 7.98 -13.75
N LYS A 1051 34.01 7.78 -12.83
CA LYS A 1051 35.32 7.14 -13.11
C LYS A 1051 35.33 5.61 -13.13
N ALA A 1052 34.26 4.94 -12.68
CA ALA A 1052 34.22 3.49 -12.62
C ALA A 1052 33.67 2.87 -13.91
N LYS A 1053 33.99 1.59 -14.17
CA LYS A 1053 33.42 0.85 -15.30
C LYS A 1053 32.11 0.14 -14.86
N PRO A 1054 30.98 0.29 -15.58
CA PRO A 1054 29.76 -0.48 -15.32
C PRO A 1054 29.94 -1.97 -15.58
N ASP A 1055 29.22 -2.82 -14.84
CA ASP A 1055 29.03 -4.23 -15.18
C ASP A 1055 27.99 -4.35 -16.32
N TYR A 1056 28.44 -4.09 -17.55
CA TYR A 1056 27.60 -4.19 -18.75
C TYR A 1056 26.93 -5.56 -18.93
N ALA A 1057 27.50 -6.64 -18.38
CA ALA A 1057 26.88 -7.96 -18.43
C ALA A 1057 25.67 -8.05 -17.48
N TYR A 1058 25.73 -7.44 -16.29
CA TYR A 1058 24.57 -7.29 -15.40
C TYR A 1058 23.46 -6.49 -16.08
N TYR A 1059 23.79 -5.35 -16.70
CA TYR A 1059 22.79 -4.53 -17.39
C TYR A 1059 22.17 -5.25 -18.60
N ALA A 1060 22.96 -6.00 -19.37
CA ALA A 1060 22.45 -6.79 -20.49
C ALA A 1060 21.49 -7.92 -20.04
N ARG A 1061 21.83 -8.68 -18.99
CA ARG A 1061 20.91 -9.68 -18.38
C ARG A 1061 19.60 -9.03 -17.96
N ARG A 1062 19.70 -7.95 -17.18
CA ARG A 1062 18.55 -7.24 -16.64
C ARG A 1062 17.67 -6.61 -17.74
N LEU A 1063 18.26 -6.14 -18.83
CA LEU A 1063 17.52 -5.65 -19.99
C LEU A 1063 16.82 -6.80 -20.73
N ALA A 1064 17.55 -7.90 -21.01
CA ALA A 1064 17.00 -9.07 -21.69
C ALA A 1064 15.81 -9.67 -20.94
N HIS A 1065 15.91 -9.89 -19.62
CA HIS A 1065 14.80 -10.31 -18.75
C HIS A 1065 13.58 -9.37 -18.86
N THR A 1066 13.79 -8.07 -19.07
CA THR A 1066 12.68 -7.11 -19.14
C THR A 1066 11.95 -7.18 -20.48
N LEU A 1067 12.70 -7.34 -21.58
CA LEU A 1067 12.15 -7.40 -22.93
C LEU A 1067 11.57 -8.80 -23.24
N ALA A 1068 12.13 -9.86 -22.64
CA ALA A 1068 11.65 -11.24 -22.77
C ALA A 1068 10.17 -11.39 -22.43
N ARG A 1069 9.68 -10.73 -21.37
CA ARG A 1069 8.25 -10.63 -20.96
C ARG A 1069 7.28 -10.18 -22.07
N VAL A 1070 7.83 -9.64 -23.14
CA VAL A 1070 7.09 -9.14 -24.30
C VAL A 1070 7.41 -10.00 -25.52
N THR A 1071 8.69 -10.31 -25.75
CA THR A 1071 9.14 -11.06 -26.93
C THR A 1071 8.92 -12.57 -26.83
N GLU A 1072 8.72 -13.13 -25.64
CA GLU A 1072 8.51 -14.56 -25.39
C GLU A 1072 7.12 -15.02 -25.86
N VAL A 1073 6.11 -14.15 -25.77
CA VAL A 1073 4.78 -14.33 -26.40
C VAL A 1073 4.90 -14.48 -27.93
N PHE A 1074 5.99 -14.00 -28.53
CA PHE A 1074 6.33 -14.13 -29.95
C PHE A 1074 7.48 -15.14 -30.19
N GLY A 1075 7.81 -15.98 -29.21
CA GLY A 1075 8.77 -17.08 -29.32
C GLY A 1075 10.24 -16.73 -29.05
N VAL A 1076 10.54 -15.58 -28.44
CA VAL A 1076 11.92 -15.11 -28.19
C VAL A 1076 12.18 -14.89 -26.70
N ASP A 1077 12.87 -15.85 -26.09
CA ASP A 1077 13.25 -15.88 -24.67
C ASP A 1077 14.46 -14.99 -24.31
N GLU A 1078 14.67 -14.77 -23.00
CA GLU A 1078 15.83 -14.03 -22.46
C GLU A 1078 17.17 -14.59 -23.00
N SER A 1079 17.29 -15.93 -23.09
CA SER A 1079 18.52 -16.58 -23.56
C SER A 1079 18.84 -16.25 -25.01
N SER A 1080 17.84 -16.11 -25.88
CA SER A 1080 18.01 -15.77 -27.29
C SER A 1080 18.35 -14.30 -27.49
N LEU A 1081 17.73 -13.39 -26.72
CA LEU A 1081 18.14 -11.98 -26.65
C LEU A 1081 19.60 -11.83 -26.23
N LEU A 1082 20.05 -12.60 -25.22
CA LEU A 1082 21.43 -12.59 -24.73
C LEU A 1082 22.44 -13.21 -25.71
N ARG A 1083 22.07 -14.30 -26.41
CA ARG A 1083 22.94 -14.97 -27.40
C ARG A 1083 23.05 -14.21 -28.72
N GLY A 1084 22.02 -13.49 -29.13
CA GLY A 1084 21.98 -12.72 -30.38
C GLY A 1084 21.74 -13.56 -31.65
N THR A 1085 21.59 -14.87 -31.53
CA THR A 1085 21.35 -15.81 -32.63
C THR A 1085 19.88 -16.23 -32.71
N PHE A 1086 19.40 -16.51 -33.93
CA PHE A 1086 18.10 -17.10 -34.20
C PHE A 1086 18.28 -18.45 -34.89
N GLN A 1087 17.49 -19.46 -34.55
CA GLN A 1087 17.21 -20.56 -35.48
C GLN A 1087 16.14 -20.06 -36.46
N ALA A 1088 16.53 -19.75 -37.69
CA ALA A 1088 15.63 -19.17 -38.69
C ALA A 1088 14.40 -20.05 -38.93
N ARG A 1089 13.20 -19.54 -38.60
CA ARG A 1089 11.89 -20.12 -38.93
C ARG A 1089 10.70 -19.21 -38.56
N LEU A 1090 10.63 -18.01 -39.14
CA LEU A 1090 9.36 -17.28 -39.23
C LEU A 1090 9.17 -16.73 -40.66
N PHE A 1091 8.00 -17.03 -41.21
CA PHE A 1091 7.38 -16.50 -42.43
C PHE A 1091 8.08 -16.67 -43.79
N GLU A 1092 7.92 -17.87 -44.37
CA GLU A 1092 7.54 -18.00 -45.78
C GLU A 1092 6.13 -18.63 -45.87
N GLY A 1093 5.23 -18.00 -46.64
CA GLY A 1093 3.95 -18.60 -47.07
C GLY A 1093 2.68 -18.03 -46.42
N GLU A 1094 1.84 -17.41 -47.24
CA GLU A 1094 0.50 -16.95 -46.88
C GLU A 1094 -0.49 -18.09 -46.60
N SER A 1095 -1.53 -17.76 -45.83
CA SER A 1095 -2.88 -18.35 -45.83
C SER A 1095 -3.09 -19.73 -46.46
N ARG A 1096 -3.06 -20.78 -45.62
CA ARG A 1096 -4.02 -21.90 -45.63
C ARG A 1096 -3.83 -22.77 -44.38
N GLY A 1097 -4.88 -22.92 -43.58
CA GLY A 1097 -4.79 -23.67 -42.32
C GLY A 1097 -4.46 -25.16 -42.53
N LYS A 1098 -3.62 -25.73 -41.66
CA LYS A 1098 -3.53 -27.19 -41.46
C LYS A 1098 -2.85 -27.57 -40.14
N VAL A 1099 -3.63 -28.27 -39.31
CA VAL A 1099 -3.30 -29.47 -38.53
C VAL A 1099 -1.87 -29.57 -37.94
N VAL A 1100 -1.80 -29.50 -36.62
CA VAL A 1100 -0.61 -29.87 -35.82
C VAL A 1100 -0.25 -31.34 -36.08
N LYS A 1101 1.02 -31.60 -36.45
CA LYS A 1101 1.52 -32.97 -36.67
C LYS A 1101 1.81 -33.69 -35.35
N GLU A 1102 1.31 -34.91 -35.24
CA GLU A 1102 1.67 -35.86 -34.18
C GLU A 1102 3.18 -36.13 -34.15
N LYS A 1103 3.76 -36.23 -32.95
CA LYS A 1103 5.09 -36.79 -32.74
C LYS A 1103 4.97 -38.29 -32.47
N LYS A 1104 5.65 -39.10 -33.29
CA LYS A 1104 5.64 -40.56 -33.24
C LYS A 1104 5.99 -41.14 -31.88
N GLU A 1105 5.21 -42.13 -31.44
CA GLU A 1105 5.50 -42.99 -30.31
C GLU A 1105 6.78 -43.82 -30.51
N LYS A 1106 7.45 -44.17 -29.40
CA LYS A 1106 8.42 -45.27 -29.34
C LYS A 1106 7.75 -46.48 -28.68
N VAL A 1107 7.47 -47.52 -29.46
CA VAL A 1107 6.86 -48.77 -28.96
C VAL A 1107 7.93 -49.81 -28.65
N VAL A 1108 8.11 -50.14 -27.36
CA VAL A 1108 8.59 -51.44 -26.84
C VAL A 1108 8.06 -51.55 -25.39
N GLY A 1109 7.36 -52.59 -24.93
CA GLY A 1109 6.82 -53.78 -25.62
C GLY A 1109 6.13 -54.72 -24.61
N ARG A 1110 5.29 -55.66 -25.11
CA ARG A 1110 4.49 -56.67 -24.38
C ARG A 1110 3.36 -56.15 -23.46
N THR A 1111 2.14 -56.28 -23.98
CA THR A 1111 0.91 -56.45 -23.21
C THR A 1111 1.02 -57.63 -22.23
N ARG A 1112 0.66 -57.39 -20.97
CA ARG A 1112 0.26 -58.42 -20.00
C ARG A 1112 -1.26 -58.41 -19.87
N LYS A 1113 -1.87 -59.55 -19.53
CA LYS A 1113 -3.33 -59.70 -19.46
C LYS A 1113 -3.82 -59.47 -18.03
N LEU A 1114 -5.13 -59.31 -17.89
CA LEU A 1114 -5.81 -59.07 -16.61
C LEU A 1114 -5.59 -60.18 -15.56
N GLU A 1115 -5.16 -61.36 -16.02
CA GLU A 1115 -4.83 -62.54 -15.21
C GLU A 1115 -3.50 -62.38 -14.46
N ASP A 1116 -2.59 -61.50 -14.91
CA ASP A 1116 -1.27 -61.26 -14.31
C ASP A 1116 -1.31 -60.33 -13.07
N PHE A 1117 -2.50 -60.03 -12.53
CA PHE A 1117 -2.75 -58.97 -11.54
C PHE A 1117 -3.35 -59.46 -10.19
N PHE A 1118 -3.46 -60.77 -9.98
CA PHE A 1118 -3.79 -61.38 -8.68
C PHE A 1118 -2.53 -61.77 -7.90
#